data_AF-A0A9D6F3Q2-F1
#
_entry.id   AF-A0A9D6F3Q2-F1
#
_cell.length_a   1.000
_cell.length_b   1.000
_cell.length_c   1.000
_cell.angle_alpha   90.00
_cell.angle_beta   90.00
_cell.angle_gamma   90.00
#
_symmetry.space_group_name_H-M   'P 1'
#
loop_
_entity.id
_entity.type
_entity.pdbx_description
1 polymer ?
#
loop_
_entity_poly.entity_id
_entity_poly.type
_entity_poly.pdbx_seq_one_letter_code
_entity_poly.pdbx_strand_id
1 'polypeptide(L)'
;MNLKTTIALVLLVGAGAGGWTWLYLRQPPTAVESPTLTFLKAQLPSGKLTRIEATRRAKRLDQPMADASLVGMFAIAPGQIPWQAFAGRLDHGPRTLFVLQKVGQEWTLPGNWPVRPHEAKQWIATLTSLHSRFEPISLDGGVDIKTYGLYEDPLTIEITIDKQKHTLLLGEKPGDKNTFTSPTYLRLDDKAEVIQLGPGVLSALDRTQDYFQQRRLFPLERVARDEDSTEKVEQVAASKVTVETKDTKVTVARRGDQWILQDAKKKDAKQKAWKKVGSEDRLDPSRRDALLRACPEIWAEKFVDVPRSLVECGLDEPEYTVSVTRANGSKIKLLIGGVSHSTRKMVLKQMGKQLMPIEQVEEYRYAKLDENDQLFEIKTDKLKDLAVDIDALRDAKLARFKTDDVKRLELVHGAARLVFVKKKEKEGDEKSKEKWTLEKPSVRDVEAAVVEDFIDKLQGLQVSEKEILDDADLQSLGLAKPAGQIKIVVEEADKDAKKGKDEKKKSRTIVFYLGQKPKDADKTFIRVDDWPRVNQVGAEIWKLAQRSEVAYRPRELWKLDADTITKITIDGGKKAYSLQRGDKAWRITGPLDADASGNTADTLAEELARLKAERFEDSQPKELAKFGLDKPAFKITLTTKEGKPRQLEIGKRIESKEGGRFARLAGGDAVFVINEKLAANLKADPFDLVEASVLTIDPKNIERIRYQEGKSSFTLESQKGRWQITASPAGPFPAGDEPIKMALAPWAKLRADRIAAVGAKLDLAAYGLAPPAQTIVVTLEPDAKSKAKKPIEHTIELGKQVDASGARFARVDKKNTVVVFDALTAGQLARSHLDFLDPRVLRLDAEAVVMIDRKMNGADLELARRDDVWQIVKPSIRDADNLTLFDLLRRVAQLRAVRIADYPAKDLKPFGLEKPLAIVTIHLELGADVKKHVIKVGDIAPGMDKKDTGERYAQIDDQKMVVVLPAELSRHLIAGPLYFADRNLAAFGAVDRAELTKGSRKATFGRTATAWEMIQPEPAKAESEELDGLIRLMQRLRAEEIVVEKAADLKKFGLDKPAAEWRFKLGTDEKLHLLVGAPASERGKGLRYAKLGDKNAVFLLSDKIAARTLAEYRDRAPLAKFEIGKAVKLVITTGKDKPFTLEKKDGKWVLASDTKATVKPGEVQEVLFTLVRLEALRYVADAKADLKQYGLDAPSHRIEVQLPVGKRELWVGDVEEKSKRRFATVPGTGAVFVLDEFDTGLLTRPLSSFLDTPKKK
;
A
#
# COMPACT_ATOMS: atom_id res chain seq x y z
N MET A 1 30.14 7.17 -56.51
CA MET A 1 31.42 6.88 -57.20
C MET A 1 31.26 5.52 -57.88
N ASN A 2 31.40 5.36 -59.19
CA ASN A 2 32.47 5.88 -60.04
C ASN A 2 31.95 6.59 -61.31
N LEU A 3 32.63 7.69 -61.64
CA LEU A 3 32.28 8.78 -62.57
C LEU A 3 32.69 8.48 -64.04
N LYS A 4 32.94 7.21 -64.38
CA LYS A 4 33.47 6.80 -65.70
C LYS A 4 32.47 6.05 -66.59
N THR A 5 31.28 5.68 -66.10
CA THR A 5 30.22 5.03 -66.92
C THR A 5 29.17 6.01 -67.41
N THR A 6 29.11 7.22 -66.83
CA THR A 6 28.11 8.26 -67.16
C THR A 6 28.51 9.14 -68.35
N ILE A 7 29.75 9.02 -68.87
CA ILE A 7 30.27 9.90 -69.95
C ILE A 7 30.33 9.16 -71.31
N ALA A 8 30.18 7.83 -71.36
CA ALA A 8 30.22 7.08 -72.63
C ALA A 8 28.83 6.90 -73.30
N LEU A 9 27.72 7.16 -72.60
CA LEU A 9 26.36 7.06 -73.17
C LEU A 9 25.81 8.38 -73.73
N VAL A 10 26.57 9.48 -73.59
CA VAL A 10 26.22 10.82 -74.08
C VAL A 10 26.81 11.09 -75.48
N LEU A 11 27.48 10.12 -76.12
CA LEU A 11 28.12 10.32 -77.43
C LEU A 11 27.67 9.37 -78.55
N LEU A 12 26.55 8.64 -78.42
CA LEU A 12 26.13 7.68 -79.45
C LEU A 12 24.65 7.68 -79.88
N VAL A 13 23.91 8.77 -79.70
CA VAL A 13 22.68 9.03 -80.49
C VAL A 13 22.49 10.54 -80.71
N GLY A 14 23.31 11.11 -81.60
CA GLY A 14 23.10 12.43 -82.19
C GLY A 14 23.41 12.37 -83.68
N ALA A 15 22.42 12.72 -84.52
CA ALA A 15 22.42 12.78 -85.99
C ALA A 15 22.62 11.43 -86.71
N GLY A 16 21.87 11.01 -87.73
CA GLY A 16 20.85 11.56 -88.60
C GLY A 16 20.39 10.39 -89.50
N ALA A 17 19.10 10.21 -89.72
CA ALA A 17 18.44 10.55 -90.98
C ALA A 17 19.16 10.05 -92.25
N GLY A 18 18.58 9.03 -92.90
CA GLY A 18 18.82 8.77 -94.33
C GLY A 18 19.07 7.31 -94.71
N GLY A 19 18.01 6.51 -94.76
CA GLY A 19 18.06 5.20 -95.43
C GLY A 19 17.16 4.18 -94.78
N TRP A 20 15.87 4.21 -95.09
CA TRP A 20 14.99 3.06 -95.32
C TRP A 20 13.56 3.55 -95.63
N THR A 21 13.46 4.52 -96.54
CA THR A 21 12.35 4.50 -97.50
C THR A 21 12.58 3.30 -98.41
N TRP A 22 11.54 2.48 -98.58
CA TRP A 22 11.45 1.31 -99.47
C TRP A 22 11.62 -0.08 -98.82
N LEU A 23 10.78 -0.39 -97.83
CA LEU A 23 10.12 -1.70 -97.78
C LEU A 23 8.71 -1.58 -97.17
N TYR A 24 7.95 -0.65 -97.73
CA TYR A 24 6.50 -0.79 -97.80
C TYR A 24 6.23 -1.94 -98.77
N LEU A 25 5.59 -3.01 -98.31
CA LEU A 25 4.62 -3.88 -99.03
C LEU A 25 4.59 -5.29 -98.44
N ARG A 26 4.27 -5.39 -97.15
CA ARG A 26 3.17 -6.27 -96.72
C ARG A 26 2.37 -5.46 -95.71
N GLN A 27 1.10 -5.21 -96.03
CA GLN A 27 0.15 -4.74 -95.04
C GLN A 27 0.23 -5.72 -93.85
N PRO A 28 0.46 -5.28 -92.60
CA PRO A 28 -0.03 -6.08 -91.49
C PRO A 28 -1.53 -6.21 -91.72
N PRO A 29 -2.13 -7.40 -91.51
CA PRO A 29 -3.58 -7.54 -91.65
C PRO A 29 -4.22 -6.39 -90.89
N THR A 30 -5.22 -5.74 -91.48
CA THR A 30 -6.07 -4.77 -90.78
C THR A 30 -6.36 -5.35 -89.42
N ALA A 31 -5.71 -4.81 -88.39
CA ALA A 31 -5.90 -5.29 -87.04
C ALA A 31 -7.39 -5.08 -86.79
N VAL A 32 -8.13 -6.18 -86.68
CA VAL A 32 -9.53 -6.16 -86.32
C VAL A 32 -9.59 -5.30 -85.06
N GLU A 33 -10.23 -4.13 -85.14
CA GLU A 33 -10.39 -3.27 -83.97
C GLU A 33 -11.17 -4.09 -82.96
N SER A 34 -10.45 -4.60 -81.95
CA SER A 34 -11.06 -5.36 -80.87
C SER A 34 -11.66 -4.39 -79.87
N PRO A 35 -13.00 -4.36 -79.72
CA PRO A 35 -13.63 -3.58 -78.67
C PRO A 35 -13.13 -3.98 -77.27
N THR A 36 -12.84 -5.27 -77.07
CA THR A 36 -12.34 -5.81 -75.79
C THR A 36 -10.93 -5.32 -75.49
N LEU A 37 -9.98 -5.40 -76.43
CA LEU A 37 -8.61 -4.90 -76.20
C LEU A 37 -8.59 -3.38 -75.98
N THR A 38 -9.46 -2.64 -76.68
CA THR A 38 -9.62 -1.18 -76.49
C THR A 38 -10.13 -0.86 -75.09
N PHE A 39 -11.15 -1.59 -74.63
CA PHE A 39 -11.70 -1.46 -73.28
C PHE A 39 -10.67 -1.74 -72.20
N LEU A 40 -9.93 -2.86 -72.30
CA LEU A 40 -8.88 -3.23 -71.35
C LEU A 40 -7.77 -2.19 -71.25
N LYS A 41 -7.38 -1.58 -72.39
CA LYS A 41 -6.27 -0.61 -72.45
C LYS A 41 -6.68 0.79 -71.96
N ALA A 42 -7.88 1.26 -72.30
CA ALA A 42 -8.27 2.65 -72.10
C ALA A 42 -9.28 2.87 -70.97
N GLN A 43 -10.28 1.99 -70.81
CA GLN A 43 -11.39 2.23 -69.89
C GLN A 43 -11.17 1.58 -68.53
N LEU A 44 -10.70 0.33 -68.50
CA LEU A 44 -10.47 -0.41 -67.26
C LEU A 44 -9.45 0.25 -66.29
N PRO A 45 -8.34 0.86 -66.76
CA PRO A 45 -7.34 1.50 -65.88
C PRO A 45 -7.69 2.96 -65.50
N SER A 46 -8.83 3.50 -65.92
CA SER A 46 -9.15 4.95 -65.88
C SER A 46 -9.25 5.58 -64.48
N GLY A 47 -9.11 4.81 -63.40
CA GLY A 47 -9.31 5.26 -62.01
C GLY A 47 -10.79 5.47 -61.61
N LYS A 48 -11.70 5.40 -62.59
CA LYS A 48 -13.14 5.63 -62.44
C LYS A 48 -13.95 4.38 -62.05
N LEU A 49 -13.27 3.28 -61.76
CA LEU A 49 -13.84 2.04 -61.25
C LEU A 49 -14.40 2.27 -59.83
N THR A 50 -15.68 1.99 -59.60
CA THR A 50 -16.39 2.25 -58.33
C THR A 50 -17.01 1.02 -57.67
N ARG A 51 -17.27 -0.06 -58.41
CA ARG A 51 -17.81 -1.33 -57.88
C ARG A 51 -17.25 -2.51 -58.66
N ILE A 52 -17.01 -3.62 -57.97
CA ILE A 52 -16.56 -4.90 -58.51
C ILE A 52 -17.36 -6.01 -57.82
N GLU A 53 -17.92 -6.93 -58.57
CA GLU A 53 -18.63 -8.11 -58.06
C GLU A 53 -18.14 -9.34 -58.79
N ALA A 54 -17.57 -10.29 -58.06
CA ALA A 54 -17.09 -11.56 -58.61
C ALA A 54 -18.07 -12.68 -58.24
N THR A 55 -18.45 -13.51 -59.21
CA THR A 55 -19.37 -14.64 -59.03
C THR A 55 -18.86 -15.89 -59.78
N ARG A 56 -19.24 -17.08 -59.30
CA ARG A 56 -19.01 -18.38 -59.99
C ARG A 56 -20.34 -19.10 -60.20
N ARG A 57 -20.43 -19.95 -61.21
CA ARG A 57 -21.63 -20.78 -61.45
C ARG A 57 -21.47 -22.11 -60.72
N ALA A 58 -22.52 -22.61 -60.07
CA ALA A 58 -22.41 -23.90 -59.38
C ALA A 58 -22.19 -25.04 -60.39
N LYS A 59 -21.16 -25.88 -60.17
CA LYS A 59 -20.91 -27.09 -60.96
C LYS A 59 -22.09 -28.05 -60.80
N ARG A 60 -22.63 -28.57 -61.92
CA ARG A 60 -23.69 -29.60 -61.89
C ARG A 60 -23.07 -30.89 -61.32
N LEU A 61 -23.69 -31.46 -60.28
CA LEU A 61 -23.27 -32.71 -59.68
C LEU A 61 -23.72 -33.88 -60.58
N ASP A 62 -22.85 -34.31 -61.48
CA ASP A 62 -23.11 -35.44 -62.36
C ASP A 62 -22.53 -36.73 -61.74
N GLN A 63 -23.19 -37.29 -60.70
CA GLN A 63 -23.11 -38.73 -60.31
C GLN A 63 -23.98 -39.04 -59.07
N PRO A 64 -24.72 -40.18 -59.03
CA PRO A 64 -25.41 -40.62 -57.82
C PRO A 64 -24.41 -41.28 -56.86
N MET A 65 -24.35 -40.80 -55.62
CA MET A 65 -23.61 -41.48 -54.54
C MET A 65 -24.30 -42.81 -54.20
N ALA A 66 -23.80 -43.89 -54.78
CA ALA A 66 -23.95 -45.23 -54.24
C ALA A 66 -22.86 -45.43 -53.19
N ASP A 67 -23.17 -45.11 -51.93
CA ASP A 67 -22.46 -45.72 -50.80
C ASP A 67 -23.41 -45.84 -49.60
N ALA A 68 -24.01 -47.02 -49.51
CA ALA A 68 -24.94 -47.41 -48.46
C ALA A 68 -24.14 -47.93 -47.25
N SER A 69 -23.69 -47.02 -46.38
CA SER A 69 -23.13 -47.42 -45.08
C SER A 69 -23.26 -46.35 -43.99
N LEU A 70 -24.36 -45.59 -43.94
CA LEU A 70 -24.63 -44.67 -42.82
C LEU A 70 -26.12 -44.53 -42.46
N VAL A 71 -26.95 -45.52 -42.80
CA VAL A 71 -28.35 -45.59 -42.34
C VAL A 71 -28.49 -46.76 -41.37
N GLY A 72 -28.00 -46.54 -40.16
CA GLY A 72 -28.04 -47.51 -39.07
C GLY A 72 -28.35 -46.89 -37.72
N MET A 73 -29.02 -45.74 -37.68
CA MET A 73 -29.57 -45.14 -36.46
C MET A 73 -30.56 -44.06 -36.89
N PHE A 74 -31.85 -44.41 -37.03
CA PHE A 74 -33.02 -43.57 -36.77
C PHE A 74 -34.23 -44.37 -37.23
N ALA A 75 -34.81 -45.11 -36.29
CA ALA A 75 -36.13 -45.68 -36.42
C ALA A 75 -37.15 -44.53 -36.38
N ILE A 76 -37.71 -44.16 -37.52
CA ILE A 76 -38.90 -43.32 -37.61
C ILE A 76 -39.88 -44.02 -38.56
N ALA A 77 -41.12 -44.15 -38.09
CA ALA A 77 -42.21 -44.84 -38.76
C ALA A 77 -42.48 -44.31 -40.19
N PRO A 78 -42.93 -45.17 -41.13
CA PRO A 78 -43.17 -44.77 -42.51
C PRO A 78 -44.42 -43.89 -42.58
N GLY A 79 -44.27 -42.63 -43.04
CA GLY A 79 -45.43 -41.81 -43.39
C GLY A 79 -45.29 -40.29 -43.41
N GLN A 80 -44.16 -39.68 -43.00
CA GLN A 80 -44.10 -38.21 -42.90
C GLN A 80 -42.80 -37.55 -43.38
N ILE A 81 -42.36 -37.77 -44.63
CA ILE A 81 -41.74 -36.71 -45.48
C ILE A 81 -42.00 -37.07 -46.96
N PRO A 82 -42.62 -36.19 -47.78
CA PRO A 82 -42.72 -36.41 -49.22
C PRO A 82 -41.36 -36.23 -49.91
N TRP A 83 -40.98 -37.13 -50.82
CA TRP A 83 -39.79 -37.06 -51.69
C TRP A 83 -39.62 -35.70 -52.41
N GLN A 84 -40.70 -34.93 -52.57
CA GLN A 84 -40.70 -33.57 -53.12
C GLN A 84 -39.89 -32.55 -52.28
N ALA A 85 -39.64 -32.79 -50.99
CA ALA A 85 -38.82 -31.90 -50.16
C ALA A 85 -37.30 -32.05 -50.39
N PHE A 86 -36.84 -33.15 -51.01
CA PHE A 86 -35.43 -33.38 -51.32
C PHE A 86 -35.05 -32.94 -52.74
N ALA A 87 -36.01 -32.90 -53.67
CA ALA A 87 -35.78 -32.57 -55.08
C ALA A 87 -35.68 -31.06 -55.39
N GLY A 88 -36.08 -30.17 -54.48
CA GLY A 88 -36.06 -28.71 -54.68
C GLY A 88 -34.71 -28.01 -54.43
N ARG A 89 -33.62 -28.76 -54.23
CA ARG A 89 -32.30 -28.23 -53.81
C ARG A 89 -31.15 -28.48 -54.80
N LEU A 90 -31.45 -28.59 -56.10
CA LEU A 90 -30.44 -28.81 -57.13
C LEU A 90 -30.52 -27.80 -58.28
N ASP A 91 -30.74 -26.52 -57.93
CA ASP A 91 -30.35 -25.41 -58.79
C ASP A 91 -29.78 -24.29 -57.89
N HIS A 92 -28.45 -24.23 -57.80
CA HIS A 92 -27.78 -23.12 -57.12
C HIS A 92 -27.47 -22.08 -58.19
N GLY A 93 -28.18 -20.94 -58.13
CA GLY A 93 -27.83 -19.76 -58.92
C GLY A 93 -26.36 -19.33 -58.72
N PRO A 94 -25.87 -18.35 -59.49
CA PRO A 94 -24.49 -17.90 -59.39
C PRO A 94 -24.12 -17.55 -57.94
N ARG A 95 -23.03 -18.14 -57.44
CA ARG A 95 -22.48 -17.91 -56.11
C ARG A 95 -21.59 -16.67 -56.16
N THR A 96 -22.00 -15.60 -55.47
CA THR A 96 -21.13 -14.43 -55.26
C THR A 96 -19.93 -14.81 -54.40
N LEU A 97 -18.73 -14.53 -54.92
CA LEU A 97 -17.45 -14.74 -54.24
C LEU A 97 -17.09 -13.55 -53.35
N PHE A 98 -17.25 -12.33 -53.86
CA PHE A 98 -17.12 -11.08 -53.11
C PHE A 98 -17.70 -9.88 -53.89
N VAL A 99 -17.93 -8.77 -53.18
CA VAL A 99 -18.25 -7.46 -53.75
C VAL A 99 -17.30 -6.42 -53.14
N LEU A 100 -16.65 -5.60 -53.96
CA LEU A 100 -15.90 -4.42 -53.52
C LEU A 100 -16.61 -3.16 -54.04
N GLN A 101 -16.76 -2.15 -53.20
CA GLN A 101 -17.39 -0.87 -53.55
C GLN A 101 -16.59 0.30 -52.97
N LYS A 102 -16.57 1.44 -53.66
CA LYS A 102 -15.95 2.66 -53.15
C LYS A 102 -16.88 3.44 -52.24
N VAL A 103 -16.40 3.79 -51.05
CA VAL A 103 -17.03 4.75 -50.12
C VAL A 103 -16.08 5.93 -49.97
N GLY A 104 -16.43 7.06 -50.58
CA GLY A 104 -15.47 8.15 -50.82
C GLY A 104 -14.36 7.69 -51.79
N GLN A 105 -13.11 7.66 -51.31
CA GLN A 105 -11.95 7.19 -52.09
C GLN A 105 -11.45 5.80 -51.67
N GLU A 106 -12.05 5.18 -50.64
CA GLU A 106 -11.61 3.89 -50.09
C GLU A 106 -12.48 2.74 -50.61
N TRP A 107 -11.86 1.59 -50.86
CA TRP A 107 -12.58 0.35 -51.15
C TRP A 107 -13.09 -0.28 -49.85
N THR A 108 -14.33 -0.73 -49.84
CA THR A 108 -14.94 -1.47 -48.73
C THR A 108 -15.63 -2.73 -49.26
N LEU A 109 -15.82 -3.71 -48.39
CA LEU A 109 -16.83 -4.75 -48.61
C LEU A 109 -18.23 -4.16 -48.35
N PRO A 110 -19.33 -4.86 -48.71
CA PRO A 110 -20.69 -4.39 -48.45
C PRO A 110 -20.90 -4.07 -46.98
N GLY A 111 -21.77 -3.09 -46.67
CA GLY A 111 -22.02 -2.65 -45.30
C GLY A 111 -20.80 -2.01 -44.61
N ASN A 112 -19.98 -1.26 -45.35
CA ASN A 112 -18.82 -0.52 -44.84
C ASN A 112 -17.76 -1.37 -44.12
N TRP A 113 -17.66 -2.67 -44.46
CA TRP A 113 -16.67 -3.53 -43.82
C TRP A 113 -15.25 -3.21 -44.33
N PRO A 114 -14.27 -3.02 -43.41
CA PRO A 114 -12.90 -2.65 -43.78
C PRO A 114 -12.21 -3.75 -44.59
N VAL A 115 -11.60 -3.37 -45.70
CA VAL A 115 -10.80 -4.28 -46.54
C VAL A 115 -9.34 -4.25 -46.12
N ARG A 116 -8.62 -5.34 -46.38
CA ARG A 116 -7.15 -5.33 -46.32
C ARG A 116 -6.62 -4.51 -47.50
N PRO A 117 -6.04 -3.32 -47.25
CA PRO A 117 -5.79 -2.35 -48.31
C PRO A 117 -4.72 -2.82 -49.30
N HIS A 118 -3.74 -3.62 -48.83
CA HIS A 118 -2.68 -4.15 -49.68
C HIS A 118 -3.22 -5.20 -50.66
N GLU A 119 -3.97 -6.18 -50.16
CA GLU A 119 -4.57 -7.27 -50.92
C GLU A 119 -5.62 -6.76 -51.93
N ALA A 120 -6.49 -5.83 -51.50
CA ALA A 120 -7.44 -5.18 -52.39
C ALA A 120 -6.72 -4.39 -53.50
N LYS A 121 -5.69 -3.60 -53.16
CA LYS A 121 -4.92 -2.85 -54.14
C LYS A 121 -4.19 -3.76 -55.12
N GLN A 122 -3.59 -4.85 -54.64
CA GLN A 122 -2.89 -5.82 -55.47
C GLN A 122 -3.83 -6.53 -56.44
N TRP A 123 -4.99 -7.00 -55.94
CA TRP A 123 -5.98 -7.67 -56.78
C TRP A 123 -6.58 -6.75 -57.84
N ILE A 124 -6.92 -5.50 -57.45
CA ILE A 124 -7.43 -4.49 -58.39
C ILE A 124 -6.35 -4.11 -59.41
N ALA A 125 -5.09 -4.03 -59.00
CA ALA A 125 -3.98 -3.81 -59.93
C ALA A 125 -3.91 -4.95 -60.97
N THR A 126 -4.04 -6.22 -60.55
CA THR A 126 -4.10 -7.35 -61.48
C THR A 126 -5.28 -7.26 -62.45
N LEU A 127 -6.48 -6.90 -61.98
CA LEU A 127 -7.65 -6.71 -62.83
C LEU A 127 -7.47 -5.54 -63.82
N THR A 128 -6.91 -4.43 -63.36
CA THR A 128 -6.76 -3.22 -64.19
C THR A 128 -5.54 -3.24 -65.11
N SER A 129 -4.62 -4.19 -64.90
CA SER A 129 -3.46 -4.43 -65.77
C SER A 129 -3.68 -5.56 -66.78
N LEU A 130 -4.91 -6.06 -66.95
CA LEU A 130 -5.19 -7.11 -67.92
C LEU A 130 -4.85 -6.64 -69.34
N HIS A 131 -4.00 -7.42 -70.02
CA HIS A 131 -3.58 -7.16 -71.39
C HIS A 131 -3.40 -8.48 -72.14
N SER A 132 -3.48 -8.43 -73.47
CA SER A 132 -3.17 -9.56 -74.33
C SER A 132 -2.14 -9.18 -75.39
N ARG A 133 -1.29 -10.13 -75.73
CA ARG A 133 -0.39 -10.08 -76.88
C ARG A 133 -0.86 -10.98 -78.03
N PHE A 134 -1.98 -11.68 -77.83
CA PHE A 134 -2.56 -12.62 -78.78
C PHE A 134 -3.66 -11.91 -79.58
N GLU A 135 -3.86 -12.34 -80.82
CA GLU A 135 -4.95 -11.83 -81.64
C GLU A 135 -6.31 -12.26 -81.05
N PRO A 136 -7.35 -11.41 -81.13
CA PRO A 136 -8.71 -11.78 -80.74
C PRO A 136 -9.22 -12.98 -81.53
N ILE A 137 -9.87 -13.91 -80.85
CA ILE A 137 -10.51 -15.07 -81.48
C ILE A 137 -11.96 -14.69 -81.78
N SER A 138 -12.33 -14.58 -83.06
CA SER A 138 -13.72 -14.30 -83.46
C SER A 138 -14.63 -15.49 -83.10
N LEU A 139 -15.84 -15.18 -82.61
CA LEU A 139 -16.90 -16.15 -82.35
C LEU A 139 -17.89 -16.29 -83.53
N ASP A 140 -17.65 -15.58 -84.64
CA ASP A 140 -18.45 -15.70 -85.85
C ASP A 140 -18.24 -17.07 -86.51
N GLY A 141 -19.33 -17.72 -86.98
CA GLY A 141 -19.24 -19.02 -87.66
C GLY A 141 -19.46 -20.28 -86.81
N GLY A 142 -20.01 -20.16 -85.60
CA GLY A 142 -20.48 -21.32 -84.81
C GLY A 142 -19.46 -21.88 -83.81
N VAL A 143 -18.45 -21.10 -83.41
CA VAL A 143 -17.47 -21.49 -82.38
C VAL A 143 -18.14 -21.57 -81.00
N ASP A 144 -18.08 -22.73 -80.35
CA ASP A 144 -18.68 -22.95 -79.02
C ASP A 144 -17.79 -22.38 -77.90
N ILE A 145 -18.33 -21.43 -77.13
CA ILE A 145 -17.63 -20.82 -75.97
C ILE A 145 -17.30 -21.83 -74.86
N LYS A 146 -17.93 -23.02 -74.86
CA LYS A 146 -17.57 -24.14 -73.96
C LYS A 146 -16.11 -24.55 -74.10
N THR A 147 -15.55 -24.47 -75.30
CA THR A 147 -14.14 -24.84 -75.56
C THR A 147 -13.17 -23.95 -74.78
N TYR A 148 -13.57 -22.76 -74.33
CA TYR A 148 -12.73 -21.82 -73.57
C TYR A 148 -13.05 -21.80 -72.06
N GLY A 149 -13.88 -22.71 -71.57
CA GLY A 149 -14.31 -22.74 -70.16
C GLY A 149 -15.24 -21.60 -69.77
N LEU A 150 -15.81 -20.89 -70.73
CA LEU A 150 -16.66 -19.71 -70.51
C LEU A 150 -18.15 -20.05 -70.32
N TYR A 151 -18.50 -21.33 -70.16
CA TYR A 151 -19.90 -21.80 -70.13
C TYR A 151 -20.29 -22.54 -68.85
N GLU A 152 -19.53 -23.55 -68.43
CA GLU A 152 -19.91 -24.44 -67.32
C GLU A 152 -19.72 -23.78 -65.94
N ASP A 153 -18.53 -23.25 -65.66
CA ASP A 153 -18.20 -22.60 -64.39
C ASP A 153 -17.17 -21.46 -64.58
N PRO A 154 -17.53 -20.39 -65.31
CA PRO A 154 -16.64 -19.25 -65.50
C PRO A 154 -16.59 -18.37 -64.24
N LEU A 155 -15.43 -17.74 -64.02
CA LEU A 155 -15.35 -16.60 -63.11
C LEU A 155 -15.95 -15.39 -63.81
N THR A 156 -17.05 -14.88 -63.27
CA THR A 156 -17.74 -13.70 -63.80
C THR A 156 -17.42 -12.49 -62.93
N ILE A 157 -16.76 -11.48 -63.48
CA ILE A 157 -16.44 -10.22 -62.78
C ILE A 157 -17.27 -9.10 -63.39
N GLU A 158 -18.32 -8.67 -62.69
CA GLU A 158 -19.07 -7.46 -63.02
C GLU A 158 -18.35 -6.24 -62.42
N ILE A 159 -18.06 -5.24 -63.24
CA ILE A 159 -17.45 -3.98 -62.81
C ILE A 159 -18.35 -2.79 -63.14
N THR A 160 -18.25 -1.73 -62.34
CA THR A 160 -18.92 -0.46 -62.62
C THR A 160 -17.90 0.65 -62.83
N ILE A 161 -17.91 1.25 -64.02
CA ILE A 161 -17.07 2.38 -64.42
C ILE A 161 -18.03 3.49 -64.89
N ASP A 162 -17.92 4.71 -64.34
CA ASP A 162 -18.83 5.83 -64.72
C ASP A 162 -20.33 5.47 -64.66
N LYS A 163 -20.75 4.69 -63.66
CA LYS A 163 -22.12 4.16 -63.46
C LYS A 163 -22.58 3.14 -64.52
N GLN A 164 -21.76 2.79 -65.50
CA GLN A 164 -22.05 1.73 -66.47
C GLN A 164 -21.47 0.40 -65.98
N LYS A 165 -22.22 -0.68 -66.18
CA LYS A 165 -21.83 -2.04 -65.80
C LYS A 165 -21.19 -2.76 -67.00
N HIS A 166 -20.10 -3.45 -66.76
CA HIS A 166 -19.44 -4.34 -67.72
C HIS A 166 -19.16 -5.69 -67.08
N THR A 167 -19.27 -6.77 -67.85
CA THR A 167 -19.07 -8.14 -67.40
C THR A 167 -17.83 -8.73 -68.04
N LEU A 168 -16.85 -9.12 -67.24
CA LEU A 168 -15.68 -9.87 -67.67
C LEU A 168 -15.89 -11.34 -67.33
N LEU A 169 -16.05 -12.18 -68.34
CA LEU A 169 -16.22 -13.61 -68.20
C LEU A 169 -14.88 -14.30 -68.43
N LEU A 170 -14.33 -14.97 -67.41
CA LEU A 170 -13.02 -15.63 -67.48
C LEU A 170 -13.14 -17.14 -67.30
N GLY A 171 -12.38 -17.89 -68.11
CA GLY A 171 -12.37 -19.35 -68.10
C GLY A 171 -11.04 -19.93 -68.58
N GLU A 172 -10.89 -21.24 -68.43
CA GLU A 172 -9.75 -22.02 -68.91
C GLU A 172 -10.25 -23.21 -69.72
N LYS A 173 -9.44 -23.71 -70.65
CA LYS A 173 -9.82 -24.88 -71.47
C LYS A 173 -10.14 -26.09 -70.57
N PRO A 174 -11.28 -26.78 -70.78
CA PRO A 174 -11.62 -27.98 -70.02
C PRO A 174 -10.55 -29.08 -70.18
N GLY A 175 -10.08 -29.66 -69.07
CA GLY A 175 -9.16 -30.82 -69.06
C GLY A 175 -7.70 -30.52 -68.68
N ASP A 176 -7.30 -29.25 -68.54
CA ASP A 176 -5.97 -28.90 -68.04
C ASP A 176 -5.82 -29.20 -66.54
N LYS A 177 -4.71 -29.83 -66.15
CA LYS A 177 -4.48 -30.27 -64.75
C LYS A 177 -3.85 -29.21 -63.84
N ASN A 178 -3.36 -28.08 -64.37
CA ASN A 178 -2.67 -27.04 -63.60
C ASN A 178 -3.08 -25.61 -64.02
N THR A 179 -3.92 -24.99 -63.20
CA THR A 179 -4.49 -23.64 -63.40
C THR A 179 -3.46 -22.50 -63.36
N PHE A 180 -2.22 -22.76 -62.91
CA PHE A 180 -1.15 -21.76 -62.92
C PHE A 180 -0.40 -21.70 -64.26
N THR A 181 -0.52 -22.72 -65.10
CA THR A 181 0.14 -22.81 -66.42
C THR A 181 -0.82 -22.72 -67.59
N SER A 182 -2.12 -22.86 -67.34
CA SER A 182 -3.17 -22.80 -68.36
C SER A 182 -3.44 -21.38 -68.85
N PRO A 183 -3.62 -21.17 -70.17
CA PRO A 183 -4.06 -19.88 -70.69
C PRO A 183 -5.47 -19.55 -70.19
N THR A 184 -5.64 -18.35 -69.64
CA THR A 184 -6.96 -17.80 -69.28
C THR A 184 -7.60 -17.16 -70.51
N TYR A 185 -8.88 -17.43 -70.77
CA TYR A 185 -9.66 -16.79 -71.82
C TYR A 185 -10.64 -15.80 -71.21
N LEU A 186 -10.83 -14.65 -71.84
CA LEU A 186 -11.70 -13.57 -71.39
C LEU A 186 -12.69 -13.20 -72.50
N ARG A 187 -13.98 -13.07 -72.14
CA ARG A 187 -15.00 -12.42 -72.95
C ARG A 187 -15.55 -11.20 -72.21
N LEU A 188 -15.63 -10.06 -72.90
CA LEU A 188 -16.22 -8.84 -72.36
C LEU A 188 -17.65 -8.71 -72.83
N ASP A 189 -18.58 -8.51 -71.89
CA ASP A 189 -20.02 -8.45 -72.11
C ASP A 189 -20.47 -9.60 -73.04
N ASP A 190 -21.25 -9.29 -74.08
CA ASP A 190 -21.65 -10.24 -75.12
C ASP A 190 -20.88 -10.06 -76.43
N LYS A 191 -19.71 -9.41 -76.41
CA LYS A 191 -18.91 -9.17 -77.63
C LYS A 191 -18.61 -10.48 -78.36
N ALA A 192 -18.62 -10.45 -79.70
CA ALA A 192 -18.41 -11.59 -80.58
C ALA A 192 -16.92 -11.99 -80.72
N GLU A 193 -16.14 -11.85 -79.64
CA GLU A 193 -14.72 -12.18 -79.60
C GLU A 193 -14.32 -12.75 -78.22
N VAL A 194 -13.27 -13.57 -78.20
CA VAL A 194 -12.61 -14.07 -76.98
C VAL A 194 -11.13 -13.69 -77.03
N ILE A 195 -10.62 -13.17 -75.92
CA ILE A 195 -9.21 -12.78 -75.78
C ILE A 195 -8.47 -13.79 -74.93
N GLN A 196 -7.35 -14.31 -75.44
CA GLN A 196 -6.43 -15.12 -74.64
C GLN A 196 -5.54 -14.21 -73.79
N LEU A 197 -5.49 -14.45 -72.49
CA LEU A 197 -4.63 -13.78 -71.50
C LEU A 197 -3.44 -14.68 -71.13
N GLY A 198 -2.50 -14.11 -70.36
CA GLY A 198 -1.38 -14.88 -69.81
C GLY A 198 -1.81 -15.98 -68.84
N PRO A 199 -0.97 -17.01 -68.62
CA PRO A 199 -1.27 -18.08 -67.67
C PRO A 199 -1.32 -17.57 -66.22
N GLY A 200 -2.14 -18.21 -65.38
CA GLY A 200 -2.28 -17.90 -63.95
C GLY A 200 -3.13 -16.67 -63.62
N VAL A 201 -3.65 -15.96 -64.63
CA VAL A 201 -4.53 -14.78 -64.44
C VAL A 201 -5.84 -15.18 -63.73
N LEU A 202 -6.48 -16.26 -64.16
CA LEU A 202 -7.69 -16.76 -63.51
C LEU A 202 -7.44 -17.09 -62.04
N SER A 203 -6.35 -17.81 -61.74
CA SER A 203 -5.96 -18.16 -60.36
C SER A 203 -5.63 -16.94 -59.48
N ALA A 204 -5.12 -15.85 -60.07
CA ALA A 204 -4.86 -14.60 -59.35
C ALA A 204 -6.16 -13.84 -59.02
N LEU A 205 -7.15 -13.88 -59.93
CA LEU A 205 -8.42 -13.18 -59.82
C LEU A 205 -9.48 -13.96 -59.03
N ASP A 206 -9.45 -15.29 -59.04
CA ASP A 206 -10.39 -16.16 -58.32
C ASP A 206 -10.10 -16.16 -56.81
N ARG A 207 -10.67 -15.17 -56.10
CA ARG A 207 -10.57 -14.98 -54.66
C ARG A 207 -11.95 -14.98 -54.03
N THR A 208 -12.03 -15.36 -52.77
CA THR A 208 -13.23 -15.24 -51.94
C THR A 208 -13.18 -13.98 -51.07
N GLN A 209 -14.32 -13.59 -50.50
CA GLN A 209 -14.45 -12.44 -49.60
C GLN A 209 -13.42 -12.42 -48.47
N ASP A 210 -13.09 -13.58 -47.88
CA ASP A 210 -12.12 -13.71 -46.78
C ASP A 210 -10.71 -13.18 -47.10
N TYR A 211 -10.34 -13.19 -48.38
CA TYR A 211 -9.05 -12.66 -48.85
C TYR A 211 -8.97 -11.15 -48.61
N PHE A 212 -10.07 -10.43 -48.82
CA PHE A 212 -10.16 -8.99 -48.64
C PHE A 212 -10.59 -8.59 -47.23
N GLN A 213 -11.21 -9.49 -46.47
CA GLN A 213 -11.84 -9.15 -45.19
C GLN A 213 -10.80 -8.85 -44.10
N GLN A 214 -10.77 -7.61 -43.62
CA GLN A 214 -9.94 -7.23 -42.47
C GLN A 214 -10.68 -7.59 -41.17
N ARG A 215 -9.97 -8.27 -40.25
CA ARG A 215 -10.53 -8.65 -38.94
C ARG A 215 -10.45 -7.53 -37.90
N ARG A 216 -9.46 -6.65 -38.00
CA ARG A 216 -9.37 -5.43 -37.18
C ARG A 216 -10.35 -4.38 -37.73
N LEU A 217 -11.27 -3.93 -36.89
CA LEU A 217 -12.42 -3.11 -37.33
C LEU A 217 -12.11 -1.61 -37.35
N PHE A 218 -11.30 -1.14 -36.39
CA PHE A 218 -11.00 0.28 -36.21
C PHE A 218 -9.62 0.65 -36.76
N PRO A 219 -9.46 1.87 -37.31
CA PRO A 219 -8.18 2.33 -37.85
C PRO A 219 -7.20 2.64 -36.73
N LEU A 220 -5.90 2.55 -37.00
CA LEU A 220 -4.84 2.83 -36.04
C LEU A 220 -3.82 3.85 -36.57
N GLU A 221 -3.17 4.54 -35.64
CA GLU A 221 -2.00 5.39 -35.85
C GLU A 221 -0.91 5.04 -34.83
N ARG A 222 0.34 5.38 -35.13
CA ARG A 222 1.47 5.19 -34.21
C ARG A 222 1.87 6.52 -33.59
N VAL A 223 1.70 6.64 -32.27
CA VAL A 223 2.04 7.83 -31.48
C VAL A 223 3.10 7.50 -30.43
N ALA A 224 3.76 8.52 -29.87
CA ALA A 224 4.64 8.31 -28.72
C ALA A 224 3.84 7.73 -27.54
N ARG A 225 4.45 6.79 -26.81
CA ARG A 225 3.81 6.09 -25.67
C ARG A 225 3.34 7.06 -24.61
N ASP A 226 4.20 8.00 -24.26
CA ASP A 226 3.97 9.07 -23.30
C ASP A 226 4.68 10.31 -23.86
N GLU A 227 4.40 11.50 -23.32
CA GLU A 227 4.92 12.77 -23.87
C GLU A 227 6.46 12.84 -23.97
N ASP A 228 7.19 12.04 -23.20
CA ASP A 228 8.66 12.01 -23.17
C ASP A 228 9.28 10.76 -23.82
N SER A 229 8.46 9.86 -24.38
CA SER A 229 8.91 8.55 -24.86
C SER A 229 9.22 8.56 -26.37
N THR A 230 10.36 7.99 -26.74
CA THR A 230 10.66 7.66 -28.14
C THR A 230 9.98 6.36 -28.61
N GLU A 231 9.42 5.59 -27.67
CA GLU A 231 8.68 4.37 -27.97
C GLU A 231 7.35 4.72 -28.63
N LYS A 232 7.06 4.12 -29.80
CA LYS A 232 5.80 4.33 -30.51
C LYS A 232 4.81 3.22 -30.21
N VAL A 233 3.62 3.57 -29.72
CA VAL A 233 2.48 2.68 -29.48
C VAL A 233 1.39 2.87 -30.52
N GLU A 234 0.59 1.83 -30.75
CA GLU A 234 -0.59 1.89 -31.61
C GLU A 234 -1.80 2.39 -30.81
N GLN A 235 -2.53 3.35 -31.36
CA GLN A 235 -3.82 3.80 -30.84
C GLN A 235 -4.80 4.04 -31.98
N VAL A 236 -6.07 4.28 -31.67
CA VAL A 236 -7.09 4.58 -32.69
C VAL A 236 -6.79 5.86 -33.48
N ALA A 237 -6.83 5.77 -34.81
CA ALA A 237 -6.73 6.92 -35.70
C ALA A 237 -8.11 7.58 -35.88
N ALA A 238 -8.47 8.48 -34.97
CA ALA A 238 -9.80 9.08 -34.91
C ALA A 238 -9.77 10.56 -34.52
N SER A 239 -10.82 11.30 -34.89
CA SER A 239 -11.12 12.64 -34.37
C SER A 239 -12.11 12.59 -33.20
N LYS A 240 -12.93 11.54 -33.12
CA LYS A 240 -13.96 11.34 -32.09
C LYS A 240 -14.22 9.85 -31.85
N VAL A 241 -14.35 9.49 -30.58
CA VAL A 241 -14.75 8.15 -30.13
C VAL A 241 -15.95 8.30 -29.19
N THR A 242 -17.03 7.58 -29.46
CA THR A 242 -18.20 7.51 -28.59
C THR A 242 -18.39 6.07 -28.16
N VAL A 243 -18.41 5.84 -26.84
CA VAL A 243 -18.72 4.55 -26.23
C VAL A 243 -20.04 4.68 -25.51
N GLU A 244 -20.98 3.82 -25.86
CA GLU A 244 -22.32 3.75 -25.28
C GLU A 244 -22.51 2.36 -24.68
N THR A 245 -22.95 2.30 -23.43
CA THR A 245 -23.39 1.10 -22.72
C THR A 245 -24.90 1.21 -22.48
N LYS A 246 -25.49 0.25 -21.78
CA LYS A 246 -26.90 0.31 -21.35
C LYS A 246 -27.24 1.61 -20.60
N ASP A 247 -26.28 2.14 -19.83
CA ASP A 247 -26.55 3.17 -18.82
C ASP A 247 -25.77 4.46 -19.06
N THR A 248 -24.64 4.37 -19.76
CA THR A 248 -23.68 5.47 -19.94
C THR A 248 -23.37 5.70 -21.42
N LYS A 249 -23.19 6.96 -21.79
CA LYS A 249 -22.72 7.37 -23.12
C LYS A 249 -21.65 8.42 -22.94
N VAL A 250 -20.44 8.09 -23.36
CA VAL A 250 -19.26 8.94 -23.21
C VAL A 250 -18.72 9.27 -24.59
N THR A 251 -18.46 10.55 -24.84
CA THR A 251 -17.82 11.02 -26.06
C THR A 251 -16.50 11.69 -25.74
N VAL A 252 -15.43 11.16 -26.31
CA VAL A 252 -14.12 11.82 -26.33
C VAL A 252 -13.82 12.33 -27.74
N ALA A 253 -13.27 13.53 -27.84
CA ALA A 253 -12.96 14.17 -29.12
C ALA A 253 -11.66 14.97 -29.04
N ARG A 254 -11.04 15.23 -30.18
CA ARG A 254 -9.89 16.13 -30.26
C ARG A 254 -10.32 17.60 -30.20
N ARG A 255 -9.65 18.38 -29.35
CA ARG A 255 -9.66 19.84 -29.32
C ARG A 255 -8.23 20.34 -29.56
N GLY A 256 -7.94 20.77 -30.78
CA GLY A 256 -6.55 20.93 -31.23
C GLY A 256 -5.81 19.60 -31.17
N ASP A 257 -4.65 19.57 -30.53
CA ASP A 257 -3.83 18.35 -30.36
C ASP A 257 -4.19 17.53 -29.12
N GLN A 258 -5.14 17.98 -28.30
CA GLN A 258 -5.51 17.31 -27.06
C GLN A 258 -6.82 16.53 -27.20
N TRP A 259 -6.86 15.33 -26.62
CA TRP A 259 -8.12 14.60 -26.41
C TRP A 259 -8.80 15.09 -25.15
N ILE A 260 -10.10 15.38 -25.27
CA ILE A 260 -10.94 15.90 -24.21
C ILE A 260 -12.20 15.06 -24.06
N LEU A 261 -12.81 15.08 -22.88
CA LEU A 261 -14.20 14.70 -22.73
C LEU A 261 -15.03 15.77 -23.42
N GLN A 262 -15.80 15.42 -24.44
CA GLN A 262 -16.70 16.35 -25.13
C GLN A 262 -18.06 16.41 -24.43
N ASP A 263 -18.64 15.25 -24.16
CA ASP A 263 -19.84 15.12 -23.35
C ASP A 263 -19.92 13.73 -22.71
N ALA A 264 -20.68 13.65 -21.61
CA ALA A 264 -21.08 12.39 -21.04
C ALA A 264 -22.53 12.44 -20.59
N LYS A 265 -23.25 11.34 -20.82
CA LYS A 265 -24.68 11.19 -20.51
C LYS A 265 -24.90 9.89 -19.75
N LYS A 266 -25.78 9.93 -18.75
CA LYS A 266 -26.32 8.75 -18.07
C LYS A 266 -27.80 8.64 -18.44
N LYS A 267 -28.27 7.44 -18.73
CA LYS A 267 -29.67 7.18 -19.07
C LYS A 267 -30.50 7.21 -17.77
N ASP A 268 -31.53 8.05 -17.70
CA ASP A 268 -32.40 8.07 -16.52
C ASP A 268 -33.24 6.78 -16.49
N ALA A 269 -33.02 5.94 -15.48
CA ALA A 269 -33.78 4.71 -15.29
C ALA A 269 -35.30 4.91 -15.07
N LYS A 270 -35.84 6.16 -14.96
CA LYS A 270 -37.30 6.45 -14.88
C LYS A 270 -37.89 6.90 -16.21
N GLN A 271 -37.11 7.53 -17.09
CA GLN A 271 -37.65 8.25 -18.26
C GLN A 271 -37.08 7.72 -19.59
N LYS A 272 -36.16 6.75 -19.57
CA LYS A 272 -35.39 6.24 -20.73
C LYS A 272 -34.69 7.34 -21.56
N ALA A 273 -34.67 8.58 -21.09
CA ALA A 273 -34.04 9.73 -21.72
C ALA A 273 -32.57 9.88 -21.26
N TRP A 274 -31.72 10.31 -22.18
CA TRP A 274 -30.31 10.61 -21.88
C TRP A 274 -30.18 11.94 -21.16
N LYS A 275 -29.66 11.93 -19.92
CA LYS A 275 -29.35 13.14 -19.16
C LYS A 275 -27.85 13.40 -19.20
N LYS A 276 -27.44 14.64 -19.49
CA LYS A 276 -26.04 15.08 -19.42
C LYS A 276 -25.57 15.03 -17.96
N VAL A 277 -24.41 14.41 -17.75
CA VAL A 277 -23.77 14.24 -16.42
C VAL A 277 -22.30 14.64 -16.42
N GLY A 278 -21.72 14.97 -17.57
CA GLY A 278 -20.41 15.57 -17.68
C GLY A 278 -20.37 16.53 -18.85
N SER A 279 -19.83 17.72 -18.60
CA SER A 279 -19.54 18.71 -19.62
C SER A 279 -18.15 18.51 -20.21
N GLU A 280 -17.75 19.43 -21.07
CA GLU A 280 -16.41 19.45 -21.63
C GLU A 280 -15.35 19.50 -20.52
N ASP A 281 -14.42 18.55 -20.52
CA ASP A 281 -13.42 18.41 -19.45
C ASP A 281 -12.13 17.72 -19.93
N ARG A 282 -11.07 17.85 -19.13
CA ARG A 282 -9.81 17.14 -19.31
C ARG A 282 -9.98 15.66 -18.96
N LEU A 283 -9.30 14.80 -19.72
CA LEU A 283 -9.25 13.36 -19.47
C LEU A 283 -8.06 13.00 -18.59
N ASP A 284 -8.22 12.03 -17.69
CA ASP A 284 -7.07 11.42 -17.04
C ASP A 284 -6.16 10.78 -18.11
N PRO A 285 -4.85 11.11 -18.15
CA PRO A 285 -3.96 10.63 -19.20
C PRO A 285 -3.91 9.11 -19.32
N SER A 286 -3.88 8.39 -18.19
CA SER A 286 -3.77 6.93 -18.19
C SER A 286 -5.04 6.28 -18.73
N ARG A 287 -6.22 6.79 -18.31
CA ARG A 287 -7.51 6.27 -18.79
C ARG A 287 -7.79 6.63 -20.23
N ARG A 288 -7.44 7.85 -20.65
CA ARG A 288 -7.47 8.28 -22.06
C ARG A 288 -6.65 7.32 -22.92
N ASP A 289 -5.40 7.07 -22.54
CA ASP A 289 -4.50 6.24 -23.33
C ASP A 289 -4.98 4.79 -23.40
N ALA A 290 -5.49 4.24 -22.31
CA ALA A 290 -6.12 2.91 -22.31
C ALA A 290 -7.30 2.84 -23.28
N LEU A 291 -8.21 3.81 -23.25
CA LEU A 291 -9.39 3.87 -24.13
C LEU A 291 -8.98 3.96 -25.61
N LEU A 292 -8.05 4.86 -25.94
CA LEU A 292 -7.58 5.06 -27.32
C LEU A 292 -6.84 3.83 -27.86
N ARG A 293 -6.09 3.10 -27.02
CA ARG A 293 -5.38 1.86 -27.40
C ARG A 293 -6.29 0.64 -27.46
N ALA A 294 -7.37 0.61 -26.67
CA ALA A 294 -8.31 -0.51 -26.64
C ALA A 294 -9.17 -0.61 -27.90
N CYS A 295 -9.48 0.51 -28.55
CA CYS A 295 -10.29 0.54 -29.77
C CYS A 295 -9.74 -0.35 -30.91
N PRO A 296 -8.49 -0.17 -31.41
CA PRO A 296 -7.94 -0.99 -32.51
C PRO A 296 -7.67 -2.46 -32.11
N GLU A 297 -7.78 -2.78 -30.83
CA GLU A 297 -7.63 -4.13 -30.29
C GLU A 297 -8.94 -4.91 -30.24
N ILE A 298 -10.05 -4.36 -30.76
CA ILE A 298 -11.27 -5.12 -31.02
C ILE A 298 -11.18 -5.77 -32.41
N TRP A 299 -11.13 -7.10 -32.41
CA TRP A 299 -11.04 -7.93 -33.61
C TRP A 299 -12.33 -8.74 -33.81
N ALA A 300 -12.71 -8.94 -35.07
CA ALA A 300 -13.61 -10.01 -35.48
C ALA A 300 -12.83 -11.34 -35.42
N GLU A 301 -13.01 -12.06 -34.32
CA GLU A 301 -12.28 -13.31 -34.01
C GLU A 301 -12.77 -14.46 -34.89
N LYS A 302 -14.09 -14.56 -35.04
CA LYS A 302 -14.77 -15.63 -35.79
C LYS A 302 -16.04 -15.10 -36.44
N PHE A 303 -16.25 -15.40 -37.72
CA PHE A 303 -17.50 -15.13 -38.42
C PHE A 303 -18.54 -16.20 -38.10
N VAL A 304 -19.80 -15.79 -37.98
CA VAL A 304 -20.91 -16.71 -37.68
C VAL A 304 -21.58 -17.10 -39.00
N ASP A 305 -21.37 -18.34 -39.43
CA ASP A 305 -21.82 -18.85 -40.73
C ASP A 305 -23.27 -19.38 -40.74
N VAL A 306 -23.88 -19.54 -39.55
CA VAL A 306 -25.25 -20.06 -39.38
C VAL A 306 -26.22 -18.89 -39.20
N PRO A 307 -27.38 -18.86 -39.89
CA PRO A 307 -28.37 -17.82 -39.69
C PRO A 307 -28.84 -17.80 -38.23
N ARG A 308 -28.63 -16.68 -37.53
CA ARG A 308 -29.16 -16.40 -36.20
C ARG A 308 -29.91 -15.08 -36.23
N SER A 309 -30.98 -14.96 -35.43
CA SER A 309 -31.73 -13.71 -35.34
C SER A 309 -30.98 -12.65 -34.51
N LEU A 310 -31.22 -11.35 -34.79
CA LEU A 310 -30.59 -10.27 -34.01
C LEU A 310 -30.95 -10.33 -32.52
N VAL A 311 -32.16 -10.81 -32.20
CA VAL A 311 -32.65 -11.01 -30.84
C VAL A 311 -31.87 -12.11 -30.12
N GLU A 312 -31.62 -13.25 -30.78
CA GLU A 312 -30.79 -14.33 -30.21
C GLU A 312 -29.36 -13.87 -29.90
N CYS A 313 -28.83 -12.94 -30.70
CA CYS A 313 -27.50 -12.38 -30.50
C CYS A 313 -27.49 -11.19 -29.52
N GLY A 314 -28.65 -10.71 -29.05
CA GLY A 314 -28.76 -9.49 -28.22
C GLY A 314 -28.28 -8.22 -28.94
N LEU A 315 -28.42 -8.17 -30.27
CA LEU A 315 -28.01 -7.05 -31.12
C LEU A 315 -29.17 -6.12 -31.48
N ASP A 316 -30.41 -6.50 -31.14
CA ASP A 316 -31.60 -5.65 -31.17
C ASP A 316 -31.55 -4.57 -30.08
N GLU A 317 -31.04 -4.92 -28.90
CA GLU A 317 -30.67 -3.98 -27.82
C GLU A 317 -29.20 -4.20 -27.40
N PRO A 318 -28.23 -3.66 -28.16
CA PRO A 318 -26.81 -3.94 -27.94
C PRO A 318 -26.35 -3.48 -26.54
N GLU A 319 -25.59 -4.32 -25.85
CA GLU A 319 -25.03 -3.99 -24.53
C GLU A 319 -23.94 -2.92 -24.60
N TYR A 320 -23.20 -2.90 -25.70
CA TYR A 320 -22.21 -1.87 -26.01
C TYR A 320 -22.35 -1.41 -27.45
N THR A 321 -22.17 -0.12 -27.67
CA THR A 321 -22.00 0.49 -28.99
C THR A 321 -20.73 1.32 -28.98
N VAL A 322 -19.79 0.99 -29.86
CA VAL A 322 -18.54 1.73 -30.04
C VAL A 322 -18.56 2.41 -31.40
N SER A 323 -18.51 3.74 -31.41
CA SER A 323 -18.51 4.56 -32.60
C SER A 323 -17.20 5.33 -32.72
N VAL A 324 -16.44 5.07 -33.79
CA VAL A 324 -15.21 5.78 -34.11
C VAL A 324 -15.44 6.63 -35.35
N THR A 325 -15.16 7.93 -35.23
CA THR A 325 -15.21 8.88 -36.35
C THR A 325 -13.79 9.22 -36.77
N ARG A 326 -13.47 8.98 -38.05
CA ARG A 326 -12.17 9.29 -38.63
C ARG A 326 -12.03 10.79 -38.90
N ALA A 327 -10.81 11.24 -39.17
CA ALA A 327 -10.53 12.64 -39.54
C ALA A 327 -11.29 13.10 -40.80
N ASN A 328 -11.57 12.18 -41.74
CA ASN A 328 -12.34 12.46 -42.96
C ASN A 328 -13.86 12.45 -42.77
N GLY A 329 -14.35 12.29 -41.53
CA GLY A 329 -15.78 12.25 -41.19
C GLY A 329 -16.45 10.88 -41.34
N SER A 330 -15.79 9.89 -41.95
CA SER A 330 -16.34 8.51 -42.02
C SER A 330 -16.45 7.90 -40.63
N LYS A 331 -17.50 7.09 -40.41
CA LYS A 331 -17.84 6.53 -39.11
C LYS A 331 -17.91 5.00 -39.18
N ILE A 332 -17.26 4.35 -38.22
CA ILE A 332 -17.42 2.91 -37.97
C ILE A 332 -18.20 2.77 -36.67
N LYS A 333 -19.38 2.15 -36.73
CA LYS A 333 -20.23 1.88 -35.57
C LYS A 333 -20.35 0.37 -35.38
N LEU A 334 -19.77 -0.11 -34.29
CA LEU A 334 -19.79 -1.49 -33.85
C LEU A 334 -20.88 -1.67 -32.80
N LEU A 335 -21.80 -2.60 -33.03
CA LEU A 335 -22.81 -3.07 -32.08
C LEU A 335 -22.32 -4.37 -31.45
N ILE A 336 -22.40 -4.48 -30.13
CA ILE A 336 -21.94 -5.63 -29.36
C ILE A 336 -23.08 -6.11 -28.46
N GLY A 337 -23.50 -7.35 -28.65
CA GLY A 337 -24.64 -7.96 -28.00
C GLY A 337 -24.27 -8.92 -26.88
N GLY A 338 -25.04 -10.01 -26.80
CA GLY A 338 -24.93 -11.04 -25.79
C GLY A 338 -23.67 -11.89 -25.91
N VAL A 339 -23.42 -12.68 -24.86
CA VAL A 339 -22.32 -13.66 -24.81
C VAL A 339 -22.55 -14.76 -25.83
N SER A 340 -21.58 -14.98 -26.71
CA SER A 340 -21.57 -16.13 -27.63
C SER A 340 -21.15 -17.40 -26.89
N HIS A 341 -19.97 -17.36 -26.27
CA HIS A 341 -19.43 -18.46 -25.48
C HIS A 341 -18.31 -17.95 -24.56
N SER A 342 -17.90 -18.77 -23.60
CA SER A 342 -16.73 -18.53 -22.76
C SER A 342 -15.81 -19.73 -22.79
N THR A 343 -14.51 -19.49 -22.93
CA THR A 343 -13.47 -20.53 -22.85
C THR A 343 -12.68 -20.37 -21.56
N ARG A 344 -12.26 -21.49 -20.97
CA ARG A 344 -11.40 -21.51 -19.79
C ARG A 344 -10.03 -21.98 -20.22
N LYS A 345 -8.98 -21.21 -19.92
CA LYS A 345 -7.59 -21.56 -20.20
C LYS A 345 -6.78 -21.47 -18.92
N MET A 346 -5.92 -22.46 -18.71
CA MET A 346 -4.88 -22.40 -17.68
C MET A 346 -3.73 -21.55 -18.20
N VAL A 347 -3.43 -20.45 -17.52
CA VAL A 347 -2.31 -19.57 -17.88
C VAL A 347 -1.36 -19.45 -16.70
N LEU A 348 -0.06 -19.63 -16.95
CA LEU A 348 0.97 -19.45 -15.93
C LEU A 348 1.19 -17.95 -15.70
N LYS A 349 0.84 -17.47 -14.51
CA LYS A 349 1.08 -16.09 -14.09
C LYS A 349 2.19 -16.04 -13.06
N GLN A 350 3.13 -15.13 -13.26
CA GLN A 350 4.23 -14.90 -12.34
C GLN A 350 3.74 -14.09 -11.12
N MET A 351 3.86 -14.66 -9.93
CA MET A 351 3.60 -13.98 -8.65
C MET A 351 4.89 -14.05 -7.83
N GLY A 352 5.66 -12.96 -7.84
CA GLY A 352 7.02 -12.92 -7.28
C GLY A 352 8.01 -13.73 -8.13
N LYS A 353 8.75 -14.65 -7.52
CA LYS A 353 9.70 -15.55 -8.21
C LYS A 353 9.08 -16.87 -8.71
N GLN A 354 7.78 -17.11 -8.48
CA GLN A 354 7.12 -18.37 -8.78
C GLN A 354 6.07 -18.21 -9.89
N LEU A 355 5.97 -19.20 -10.78
CA LEU A 355 4.93 -19.32 -11.79
C LEU A 355 3.79 -20.18 -11.23
N MET A 356 2.57 -19.63 -11.17
CA MET A 356 1.38 -20.36 -10.75
C MET A 356 0.37 -20.48 -11.89
N PRO A 357 -0.24 -21.66 -12.10
CA PRO A 357 -1.34 -21.80 -13.04
C PRO A 357 -2.59 -21.10 -12.50
N ILE A 358 -3.13 -20.15 -13.25
CA ILE A 358 -4.37 -19.43 -12.94
C ILE A 358 -5.39 -19.73 -14.03
N GLU A 359 -6.63 -20.00 -13.61
CA GLU A 359 -7.75 -20.16 -14.54
C GLU A 359 -8.16 -18.80 -15.08
N GLN A 360 -7.94 -18.60 -16.38
CA GLN A 360 -8.36 -17.42 -17.10
C GLN A 360 -9.59 -17.76 -17.93
N VAL A 361 -10.69 -17.05 -17.69
CA VAL A 361 -11.91 -17.16 -18.48
C VAL A 361 -11.86 -16.09 -19.58
N GLU A 362 -11.87 -16.52 -20.84
CA GLU A 362 -12.04 -15.64 -21.99
C GLU A 362 -13.50 -15.70 -22.44
N GLU A 363 -14.23 -14.58 -22.33
CA GLU A 363 -15.61 -14.44 -22.82
C GLU A 363 -15.62 -13.79 -24.20
N TYR A 364 -16.45 -14.34 -25.09
CA TYR A 364 -16.68 -13.87 -26.45
C TYR A 364 -18.13 -13.41 -26.62
N ARG A 365 -18.36 -12.35 -27.40
CA ARG A 365 -19.70 -11.77 -27.62
C ARG A 365 -20.03 -11.64 -29.10
N TYR A 366 -21.31 -11.77 -29.43
CA TYR A 366 -21.79 -11.46 -30.77
C TYR A 366 -21.67 -9.97 -31.05
N ALA A 367 -21.27 -9.64 -32.28
CA ALA A 367 -21.14 -8.27 -32.74
C ALA A 367 -21.51 -8.16 -34.22
N LYS A 368 -21.89 -6.96 -34.63
CA LYS A 368 -22.06 -6.58 -36.04
C LYS A 368 -21.70 -5.12 -36.24
N LEU A 369 -21.36 -4.74 -37.47
CA LEU A 369 -21.34 -3.33 -37.85
C LEU A 369 -22.79 -2.87 -38.12
N ASP A 370 -23.13 -1.64 -37.75
CA ASP A 370 -24.51 -1.12 -37.80
C ASP A 370 -25.19 -1.36 -39.16
N GLU A 371 -24.49 -1.01 -40.25
CA GLU A 371 -24.94 -1.12 -41.64
C GLU A 371 -24.51 -2.44 -42.32
N ASN A 372 -24.12 -3.47 -41.53
CA ASN A 372 -23.67 -4.75 -42.03
C ASN A 372 -24.40 -5.91 -41.32
N ASP A 373 -24.88 -6.88 -42.09
CA ASP A 373 -25.58 -8.06 -41.56
C ASP A 373 -24.63 -9.22 -41.20
N GLN A 374 -23.33 -9.10 -41.52
CA GLN A 374 -22.33 -10.08 -41.11
C GLN A 374 -22.20 -10.11 -39.58
N LEU A 375 -22.64 -11.22 -38.99
CA LEU A 375 -22.44 -11.54 -37.58
C LEU A 375 -21.03 -12.10 -37.37
N PHE A 376 -20.39 -11.68 -36.28
CA PHE A 376 -19.10 -12.19 -35.84
C PHE A 376 -18.96 -12.15 -34.32
N GLU A 377 -17.91 -12.79 -33.82
CA GLU A 377 -17.56 -12.84 -32.40
C GLU A 377 -16.38 -11.91 -32.11
N ILE A 378 -16.40 -11.25 -30.96
CA ILE A 378 -15.27 -10.46 -30.44
C ILE A 378 -14.87 -10.95 -29.05
N LYS A 379 -13.61 -10.77 -28.67
CA LYS A 379 -13.16 -10.91 -27.27
C LYS A 379 -13.61 -9.71 -26.44
N THR A 380 -13.87 -9.96 -25.16
CA THR A 380 -14.38 -8.95 -24.22
C THR A 380 -13.30 -8.28 -23.36
N ASP A 381 -12.04 -8.73 -23.45
CA ASP A 381 -10.94 -8.30 -22.58
C ASP A 381 -10.64 -6.79 -22.66
N LYS A 382 -10.93 -6.17 -23.81
CA LYS A 382 -10.77 -4.72 -24.04
C LYS A 382 -11.98 -3.88 -23.69
N LEU A 383 -13.17 -4.47 -23.46
CA LEU A 383 -14.40 -3.70 -23.22
C LEU A 383 -14.33 -2.90 -21.92
N LYS A 384 -13.63 -3.39 -20.90
CA LYS A 384 -13.40 -2.67 -19.63
C LYS A 384 -12.62 -1.35 -19.80
N ASP A 385 -11.75 -1.29 -20.80
CA ASP A 385 -10.91 -0.12 -21.08
C ASP A 385 -11.67 0.91 -21.95
N LEU A 386 -12.80 0.50 -22.56
CA LEU A 386 -13.70 1.34 -23.35
C LEU A 386 -14.89 1.85 -22.53
N ALA A 387 -15.50 0.98 -21.73
CA ALA A 387 -16.64 1.28 -20.86
C ALA A 387 -16.17 1.78 -19.47
N VAL A 388 -15.27 2.77 -19.48
CA VAL A 388 -14.71 3.36 -18.26
C VAL A 388 -15.78 4.20 -17.57
N ASP A 389 -15.84 4.11 -16.24
CA ASP A 389 -16.67 5.00 -15.45
C ASP A 389 -16.28 6.46 -15.71
N ILE A 390 -17.28 7.33 -15.88
CA ILE A 390 -17.07 8.76 -16.15
C ILE A 390 -16.17 9.41 -15.08
N ASP A 391 -16.30 9.00 -13.82
CA ASP A 391 -15.56 9.56 -12.70
C ASP A 391 -14.07 9.25 -12.79
N ALA A 392 -13.75 8.05 -13.29
CA ALA A 392 -12.39 7.62 -13.51
C ALA A 392 -11.79 8.25 -14.78
N LEU A 393 -12.63 8.55 -15.77
CA LEU A 393 -12.18 9.09 -17.06
C LEU A 393 -11.82 10.58 -17.01
N ARG A 394 -12.50 11.37 -16.17
CA ARG A 394 -12.19 12.79 -15.94
C ARG A 394 -10.89 12.93 -15.15
N ASP A 395 -10.06 13.92 -15.48
CA ASP A 395 -8.84 14.17 -14.70
C ASP A 395 -9.22 14.68 -13.31
N ALA A 396 -8.81 13.94 -12.27
CA ALA A 396 -9.06 14.35 -10.89
C ALA A 396 -8.24 15.61 -10.54
N LYS A 397 -7.07 15.80 -11.18
CA LYS A 397 -6.20 16.96 -10.95
C LYS A 397 -6.73 18.20 -11.67
N LEU A 398 -6.74 19.32 -10.96
CA LEU A 398 -7.19 20.60 -11.51
C LEU A 398 -6.19 21.18 -12.53
N ALA A 399 -4.89 20.96 -12.31
CA ALA A 399 -3.81 21.36 -13.21
C ALA A 399 -2.62 20.40 -13.09
N ARG A 400 -1.82 20.26 -14.16
CA ARG A 400 -0.59 19.46 -14.20
C ARG A 400 0.60 20.34 -14.57
N PHE A 401 1.51 20.52 -13.62
CA PHE A 401 2.79 21.24 -13.75
C PHE A 401 3.75 20.73 -12.66
N LYS A 402 5.02 21.15 -12.69
CA LYS A 402 5.98 20.92 -11.61
C LYS A 402 6.33 22.24 -10.91
N THR A 403 6.45 22.22 -9.59
CA THR A 403 6.84 23.40 -8.79
C THR A 403 8.16 24.02 -9.26
N ASP A 404 9.15 23.21 -9.63
CA ASP A 404 10.46 23.67 -10.11
C ASP A 404 10.39 24.46 -11.43
N ASP A 405 9.39 24.15 -12.26
CA ASP A 405 9.18 24.80 -13.56
C ASP A 405 8.43 26.14 -13.41
N VAL A 406 7.92 26.47 -12.21
CA VAL A 406 7.22 27.73 -11.97
C VAL A 406 8.20 28.89 -11.79
N LYS A 407 8.08 29.91 -12.63
CA LYS A 407 8.94 31.12 -12.63
C LYS A 407 8.25 32.35 -12.04
N ARG A 408 6.92 32.35 -11.98
CA ARG A 408 6.13 33.45 -11.46
C ARG A 408 4.87 32.93 -10.78
N LEU A 409 4.58 33.48 -9.60
CA LEU A 409 3.32 33.30 -8.88
C LEU A 409 2.71 34.67 -8.62
N GLU A 410 1.47 34.89 -9.01
CA GLU A 410 0.74 36.14 -8.80
C GLU A 410 -0.57 35.84 -8.08
N LEU A 411 -0.77 36.51 -6.93
CA LEU A 411 -1.93 36.38 -6.08
C LEU A 411 -2.69 37.70 -6.09
N VAL A 412 -3.97 37.65 -6.45
CA VAL A 412 -4.88 38.80 -6.45
C VAL A 412 -6.08 38.45 -5.58
N HIS A 413 -6.36 39.26 -4.56
CA HIS A 413 -7.55 39.10 -3.73
C HIS A 413 -8.02 40.47 -3.22
N GLY A 414 -9.21 40.90 -3.63
CA GLY A 414 -9.68 42.27 -3.37
C GLY A 414 -8.71 43.32 -3.93
N ALA A 415 -8.23 44.24 -3.08
CA ALA A 415 -7.22 45.24 -3.45
C ALA A 415 -5.77 44.72 -3.32
N ALA A 416 -5.54 43.56 -2.69
CA ALA A 416 -4.22 43.02 -2.47
C ALA A 416 -3.70 42.33 -3.74
N ARG A 417 -2.45 42.65 -4.11
CA ARG A 417 -1.75 42.04 -5.25
C ARG A 417 -0.31 41.70 -4.85
N LEU A 418 -0.04 40.41 -4.70
CA LEU A 418 1.30 39.87 -4.45
C LEU A 418 1.85 39.26 -5.73
N VAL A 419 3.07 39.62 -6.10
CA VAL A 419 3.73 39.11 -7.31
C VAL A 419 5.09 38.57 -6.92
N PHE A 420 5.28 37.26 -7.03
CA PHE A 420 6.52 36.57 -6.78
C PHE A 420 7.17 36.18 -8.11
N VAL A 421 8.46 36.45 -8.25
CA VAL A 421 9.25 36.12 -9.44
C VAL A 421 10.53 35.42 -9.03
N LYS A 422 10.83 34.33 -9.71
CA LYS A 422 12.07 33.58 -9.57
C LYS A 422 13.13 34.21 -10.49
N LYS A 423 14.15 34.86 -9.92
CA LYS A 423 15.22 35.56 -10.65
C LYS A 423 16.55 34.82 -10.51
N LYS A 424 17.38 34.83 -11.55
CA LYS A 424 18.76 34.32 -11.46
C LYS A 424 19.62 35.34 -10.74
N GLU A 425 20.27 34.92 -9.66
CA GLU A 425 21.26 35.72 -8.95
C GLU A 425 22.66 35.18 -9.27
N LYS A 426 23.61 36.08 -9.56
CA LYS A 426 25.03 35.74 -9.70
C LYS A 426 25.70 36.03 -8.37
N GLU A 427 26.22 34.99 -7.73
CA GLU A 427 26.99 35.10 -6.49
C GLU A 427 28.37 34.46 -6.72
N GLY A 428 29.37 35.27 -7.06
CA GLY A 428 30.75 34.81 -7.31
C GLY A 428 30.91 33.81 -8.48
N ASP A 429 31.90 32.92 -8.35
CA ASP A 429 32.24 31.84 -9.29
C ASP A 429 31.31 30.60 -9.22
N GLU A 430 30.24 30.63 -8.39
CA GLU A 430 29.26 29.53 -8.31
C GLU A 430 28.22 29.60 -9.43
N LYS A 431 27.69 28.42 -9.82
CA LYS A 431 26.53 28.31 -10.73
C LYS A 431 25.38 29.19 -10.23
N SER A 432 24.87 30.07 -11.09
CA SER A 432 23.76 30.97 -10.78
C SER A 432 22.59 30.21 -10.12
N LYS A 433 22.27 30.54 -8.86
CA LYS A 433 21.10 30.01 -8.16
C LYS A 433 19.90 30.92 -8.44
N GLU A 434 18.75 30.31 -8.66
CA GLU A 434 17.49 31.01 -8.84
C GLU A 434 16.85 31.29 -7.48
N LYS A 435 16.50 32.55 -7.20
CA LYS A 435 15.93 33.00 -5.92
C LYS A 435 14.56 33.64 -6.12
N TRP A 436 13.62 33.37 -5.21
CA TRP A 436 12.30 34.00 -5.19
C TRP A 436 12.38 35.42 -4.63
N THR A 437 11.73 36.36 -5.31
CA THR A 437 11.60 37.76 -4.89
C THR A 437 10.14 38.20 -4.99
N LEU A 438 9.67 39.00 -4.04
CA LEU A 438 8.38 39.69 -4.14
C LEU A 438 8.60 40.99 -4.90
N GLU A 439 7.90 41.21 -6.02
CA GLU A 439 7.95 42.45 -6.80
C GLU A 439 6.86 43.46 -6.39
N LYS A 440 5.68 42.98 -5.98
CA LYS A 440 4.54 43.80 -5.54
C LYS A 440 4.01 43.32 -4.19
N PRO A 441 3.62 44.23 -3.27
CA PRO A 441 3.52 45.68 -3.44
C PRO A 441 4.85 46.44 -3.44
N SER A 442 5.94 45.81 -3.00
CA SER A 442 7.29 46.40 -3.01
C SER A 442 8.34 45.31 -3.21
N VAL A 443 9.46 45.65 -3.86
CA VAL A 443 10.57 44.73 -4.06
C VAL A 443 11.20 44.31 -2.73
N ARG A 444 11.22 43.01 -2.43
CA ARG A 444 11.91 42.44 -1.26
C ARG A 444 12.19 40.96 -1.40
N ASP A 445 13.13 40.47 -0.61
CA ASP A 445 13.38 39.04 -0.45
C ASP A 445 12.22 38.34 0.25
N VAL A 446 12.03 37.07 -0.11
CA VAL A 446 11.01 36.20 0.49
C VAL A 446 11.60 34.85 0.87
N GLU A 447 10.93 34.16 1.78
CA GLU A 447 11.24 32.78 2.10
C GLU A 447 10.77 31.84 0.98
N ALA A 448 11.73 31.35 0.18
CA ALA A 448 11.49 30.48 -0.97
C ALA A 448 10.58 29.28 -0.63
N ALA A 449 10.86 28.60 0.48
CA ALA A 449 10.10 27.44 0.93
C ALA A 449 8.61 27.74 1.17
N VAL A 450 8.25 28.97 1.58
CA VAL A 450 6.85 29.36 1.81
C VAL A 450 6.11 29.60 0.49
N VAL A 451 6.81 30.13 -0.52
CA VAL A 451 6.28 30.28 -1.89
C VAL A 451 6.09 28.91 -2.53
N GLU A 452 7.10 28.04 -2.42
CA GLU A 452 7.10 26.69 -2.99
C GLU A 452 6.04 25.80 -2.33
N ASP A 453 5.83 25.86 -1.01
CA ASP A 453 4.73 25.15 -0.31
C ASP A 453 3.35 25.52 -0.89
N PHE A 454 3.13 26.78 -1.27
CA PHE A 454 1.88 27.16 -1.93
C PHE A 454 1.79 26.52 -3.32
N ILE A 455 2.85 26.64 -4.12
CA ILE A 455 2.86 26.07 -5.48
C ILE A 455 2.66 24.55 -5.44
N ASP A 456 3.25 23.85 -4.47
CA ASP A 456 3.07 22.42 -4.23
C ASP A 456 1.61 22.07 -3.89
N LYS A 457 0.96 22.88 -3.05
CA LYS A 457 -0.47 22.69 -2.76
C LYS A 457 -1.34 22.85 -3.98
N LEU A 458 -1.04 23.82 -4.86
CA LEU A 458 -1.73 23.98 -6.15
C LEU A 458 -1.48 22.79 -7.08
N GLN A 459 -0.24 22.28 -7.13
CA GLN A 459 0.13 21.11 -7.93
C GLN A 459 -0.61 19.85 -7.46
N GLY A 460 -0.85 19.73 -6.15
CA GLY A 460 -1.54 18.61 -5.51
C GLY A 460 -3.06 18.68 -5.55
N LEU A 461 -3.67 19.76 -6.07
CA LEU A 461 -5.11 19.92 -6.07
C LEU A 461 -5.81 18.87 -6.93
N GLN A 462 -6.65 18.08 -6.26
CA GLN A 462 -7.50 17.06 -6.85
C GLN A 462 -8.89 17.09 -6.23
N VAL A 463 -9.91 16.68 -6.97
CA VAL A 463 -11.30 16.61 -6.50
C VAL A 463 -12.01 15.33 -6.94
N SER A 464 -13.03 14.93 -6.19
CA SER A 464 -13.93 13.83 -6.51
C SER A 464 -15.12 14.28 -7.38
N GLU A 465 -15.87 13.34 -7.99
CA GLU A 465 -17.07 13.64 -8.81
C GLU A 465 -18.06 14.56 -8.07
N LYS A 466 -18.32 14.29 -6.79
CA LYS A 466 -19.27 15.05 -5.96
C LYS A 466 -18.90 16.52 -5.77
N GLU A 467 -17.64 16.87 -6.00
CA GLU A 467 -17.10 18.22 -5.84
C GLU A 467 -17.04 18.98 -7.17
N ILE A 468 -17.44 18.34 -8.26
CA ILE A 468 -17.52 18.95 -9.59
C ILE A 468 -18.93 19.49 -9.79
N LEU A 469 -19.01 20.73 -10.25
CA LEU A 469 -20.26 21.40 -10.62
C LEU A 469 -20.27 21.64 -12.12
N ASP A 470 -20.84 20.69 -12.87
CA ASP A 470 -21.05 20.84 -14.30
C ASP A 470 -22.16 21.86 -14.62
N ASP A 471 -21.96 22.64 -15.68
CA ASP A 471 -22.90 23.67 -16.17
C ASP A 471 -23.33 24.68 -15.08
N ALA A 472 -22.44 24.96 -14.12
CA ALA A 472 -22.72 25.87 -13.02
C ALA A 472 -22.86 27.33 -13.48
N ASP A 473 -23.82 28.05 -12.89
CA ASP A 473 -23.97 29.49 -13.13
C ASP A 473 -22.82 30.28 -12.48
N LEU A 474 -21.86 30.72 -13.29
CA LEU A 474 -20.67 31.45 -12.85
C LEU A 474 -21.02 32.75 -12.11
N GLN A 475 -22.17 33.37 -12.40
CA GLN A 475 -22.59 34.59 -11.72
C GLN A 475 -22.95 34.31 -10.26
N SER A 476 -23.79 33.29 -9.99
CA SER A 476 -24.17 32.89 -8.63
C SER A 476 -22.99 32.40 -7.79
N LEU A 477 -21.99 31.79 -8.41
CA LEU A 477 -20.79 31.31 -7.72
C LEU A 477 -19.72 32.38 -7.54
N GLY A 478 -19.95 33.62 -8.00
CA GLY A 478 -18.98 34.70 -7.94
C GLY A 478 -17.72 34.44 -8.78
N LEU A 479 -17.81 33.61 -9.81
CA LEU A 479 -16.73 33.31 -10.76
C LEU A 479 -16.78 34.18 -12.02
N ALA A 480 -17.93 34.82 -12.30
CA ALA A 480 -18.05 35.85 -13.33
C ALA A 480 -17.23 37.11 -12.99
N LYS A 481 -17.16 37.45 -11.69
CA LYS A 481 -16.23 38.43 -11.11
C LYS A 481 -15.50 37.77 -9.94
N PRO A 482 -14.39 37.06 -10.22
CA PRO A 482 -13.73 36.21 -9.24
C PRO A 482 -13.25 37.02 -8.03
N ALA A 483 -13.50 36.49 -6.84
CA ALA A 483 -13.13 37.13 -5.58
C ALA A 483 -11.62 37.03 -5.29
N GLY A 484 -10.94 36.06 -5.92
CA GLY A 484 -9.49 36.00 -5.99
C GLY A 484 -9.00 35.32 -7.26
N GLN A 485 -7.74 35.57 -7.63
CA GLN A 485 -7.05 34.91 -8.73
C GLN A 485 -5.66 34.48 -8.29
N ILE A 486 -5.29 33.25 -8.65
CA ILE A 486 -3.95 32.72 -8.49
C ILE A 486 -3.43 32.41 -9.89
N LYS A 487 -2.37 33.09 -10.30
CA LYS A 487 -1.78 32.96 -11.63
C LYS A 487 -0.35 32.43 -11.49
N ILE A 488 -0.04 31.35 -12.20
CA ILE A 488 1.31 30.82 -12.30
C ILE A 488 1.81 30.87 -13.74
N VAL A 489 3.10 31.13 -13.92
CA VAL A 489 3.80 31.00 -15.20
C VAL A 489 4.80 29.87 -15.07
N VAL A 490 4.61 28.85 -15.91
CA VAL A 490 5.41 27.63 -15.93
C VAL A 490 6.28 27.64 -17.19
N GLU A 491 7.58 27.37 -17.03
CA GLU A 491 8.58 27.33 -18.10
C GLU A 491 9.14 25.91 -18.23
N GLU A 492 8.61 25.13 -19.18
CA GLU A 492 8.91 23.71 -19.39
C GLU A 492 9.80 23.53 -20.65
N ALA A 493 10.48 22.40 -20.78
CA ALA A 493 11.25 22.09 -21.99
C ALA A 493 10.33 22.02 -23.24
N ASP A 494 10.74 22.65 -24.34
CA ASP A 494 10.05 22.56 -25.63
C ASP A 494 10.37 21.21 -26.29
N LYS A 495 9.48 20.24 -26.11
CA LYS A 495 9.68 18.85 -26.56
C LYS A 495 9.69 18.69 -28.09
N ASP A 496 9.22 19.71 -28.82
CA ASP A 496 9.23 19.76 -30.30
C ASP A 496 10.54 20.33 -30.87
N ALA A 497 11.44 20.83 -30.02
CA ALA A 497 12.73 21.36 -30.45
C ALA A 497 13.72 20.23 -30.80
N LYS A 498 14.42 20.35 -31.94
CA LYS A 498 15.52 19.43 -32.29
C LYS A 498 16.56 19.42 -31.17
N LYS A 499 16.86 18.23 -30.62
CA LYS A 499 17.90 18.04 -29.59
C LYS A 499 19.22 18.71 -30.00
N GLY A 500 19.65 19.71 -29.23
CA GLY A 500 20.84 20.53 -29.44
C GLY A 500 21.11 21.39 -28.19
N LYS A 501 22.26 22.08 -28.15
CA LYS A 501 22.84 22.74 -26.95
C LYS A 501 22.02 23.93 -26.38
N ASP A 502 20.89 24.26 -27.00
CA ASP A 502 19.90 25.23 -26.54
C ASP A 502 18.51 24.60 -26.62
N GLU A 503 18.13 23.79 -25.62
CA GLU A 503 16.73 23.37 -25.47
C GLU A 503 15.89 24.63 -25.27
N LYS A 504 15.16 25.03 -26.32
CA LYS A 504 14.15 26.08 -26.20
C LYS A 504 13.18 25.66 -25.09
N LYS A 505 12.80 26.61 -24.24
CA LYS A 505 11.78 26.38 -23.22
C LYS A 505 10.48 27.05 -23.64
N LYS A 506 9.35 26.38 -23.44
CA LYS A 506 8.02 26.89 -23.73
C LYS A 506 7.38 27.33 -22.43
N SER A 507 6.90 28.58 -22.41
CA SER A 507 6.17 29.12 -21.26
C SER A 507 4.67 28.98 -21.47
N ARG A 508 3.95 28.57 -20.43
CA ARG A 508 2.48 28.62 -20.37
C ARG A 508 2.00 29.21 -19.05
N THR A 509 0.84 29.84 -19.09
CA THR A 509 0.19 30.43 -17.93
C THR A 509 -0.98 29.55 -17.50
N ILE A 510 -1.11 29.31 -16.19
CA ILE A 510 -2.28 28.65 -15.61
C ILE A 510 -2.92 29.64 -14.63
N VAL A 511 -4.24 29.82 -14.74
CA VAL A 511 -5.00 30.77 -13.91
C VAL A 511 -6.07 30.02 -13.12
N PHE A 512 -6.04 30.13 -11.80
CA PHE A 512 -7.07 29.63 -10.91
C PHE A 512 -7.96 30.80 -10.46
N TYR A 513 -9.23 30.77 -10.82
CA TYR A 513 -10.23 31.74 -10.44
C TYR A 513 -10.98 31.26 -9.20
N LEU A 514 -10.97 32.03 -8.13
CA LEU A 514 -11.66 31.72 -6.88
C LEU A 514 -13.02 32.43 -6.83
N GLY A 515 -14.06 31.65 -6.60
CA GLY A 515 -15.44 32.14 -6.48
C GLY A 515 -15.76 32.67 -5.09
N GLN A 516 -17.02 33.03 -4.86
CA GLN A 516 -17.51 33.35 -3.52
C GLN A 516 -17.42 32.12 -2.61
N LYS A 517 -17.13 32.34 -1.32
CA LYS A 517 -17.15 31.26 -0.34
C LYS A 517 -18.59 30.70 -0.21
N PRO A 518 -18.81 29.39 -0.37
CA PRO A 518 -20.10 28.75 -0.09
C PRO A 518 -20.61 29.10 1.32
N LYS A 519 -21.91 28.97 1.57
CA LYS A 519 -22.50 29.13 2.93
C LYS A 519 -21.91 28.15 3.96
N ASP A 520 -21.27 27.08 3.50
CA ASP A 520 -20.54 26.10 4.28
C ASP A 520 -19.09 26.56 4.49
N ALA A 521 -18.64 26.68 5.74
CA ALA A 521 -17.44 27.45 6.09
C ALA A 521 -16.10 26.81 5.64
N ASP A 522 -16.13 25.57 5.12
CA ASP A 522 -14.93 24.75 4.94
C ASP A 522 -14.54 24.47 3.48
N LYS A 523 -15.29 24.97 2.48
CA LYS A 523 -14.95 24.84 1.05
C LYS A 523 -14.87 26.19 0.33
N THR A 524 -14.34 26.20 -0.90
CA THR A 524 -14.35 27.33 -1.83
C THR A 524 -14.56 26.86 -3.27
N PHE A 525 -15.20 27.68 -4.11
CA PHE A 525 -15.31 27.40 -5.53
C PHE A 525 -14.04 27.81 -6.28
N ILE A 526 -13.60 26.97 -7.21
CA ILE A 526 -12.42 27.21 -8.04
C ILE A 526 -12.66 26.76 -9.49
N ARG A 527 -12.26 27.61 -10.44
CA ARG A 527 -12.29 27.32 -11.89
C ARG A 527 -10.89 27.53 -12.45
N VAL A 528 -10.42 26.62 -13.31
CA VAL A 528 -9.05 26.67 -13.84
C VAL A 528 -9.07 27.02 -15.33
N ASP A 529 -8.28 28.01 -15.70
CA ASP A 529 -8.19 28.60 -17.04
C ASP A 529 -9.59 28.94 -17.57
N ASP A 530 -9.87 28.61 -18.84
CA ASP A 530 -11.16 28.79 -19.49
C ASP A 530 -11.97 27.49 -19.57
N TRP A 531 -11.65 26.50 -18.71
CA TRP A 531 -12.43 25.27 -18.64
C TRP A 531 -13.81 25.54 -18.03
N PRO A 532 -14.90 24.93 -18.57
CA PRO A 532 -16.25 25.08 -18.02
C PRO A 532 -16.41 24.53 -16.60
N ARG A 533 -15.59 23.54 -16.24
CA ARG A 533 -15.64 22.83 -14.96
C ARG A 533 -15.38 23.77 -13.78
N VAL A 534 -16.37 23.86 -12.88
CA VAL A 534 -16.20 24.48 -11.56
C VAL A 534 -16.03 23.39 -10.52
N ASN A 535 -15.13 23.59 -9.57
CA ASN A 535 -14.81 22.63 -8.52
C ASN A 535 -15.03 23.24 -7.14
N GLN A 536 -15.36 22.41 -6.17
CA GLN A 536 -15.29 22.72 -4.75
C GLN A 536 -13.99 22.15 -4.19
N VAL A 537 -13.11 23.00 -3.68
CA VAL A 537 -11.88 22.60 -2.96
C VAL A 537 -11.94 23.05 -1.51
N GLY A 538 -11.03 22.55 -0.68
CA GLY A 538 -10.98 22.95 0.71
C GLY A 538 -10.68 24.45 0.89
N ALA A 539 -11.12 25.02 2.02
CA ALA A 539 -10.95 26.43 2.32
C ALA A 539 -9.48 26.85 2.53
N GLU A 540 -8.53 25.93 2.60
CA GLU A 540 -7.10 26.22 2.68
C GLU A 540 -6.60 27.02 1.47
N ILE A 541 -7.01 26.68 0.24
CA ILE A 541 -6.59 27.44 -0.96
C ILE A 541 -7.05 28.89 -0.87
N TRP A 542 -8.25 29.10 -0.37
CA TRP A 542 -8.79 30.43 -0.11
C TRP A 542 -7.92 31.18 0.91
N LYS A 543 -7.55 30.55 2.03
CA LYS A 543 -6.66 31.15 3.05
C LYS A 543 -5.27 31.46 2.49
N LEU A 544 -4.71 30.58 1.65
CA LEU A 544 -3.41 30.78 1.00
C LEU A 544 -3.44 32.00 0.06
N ALA A 545 -4.50 32.15 -0.73
CA ALA A 545 -4.68 33.30 -1.61
C ALA A 545 -4.86 34.62 -0.84
N GLN A 546 -5.34 34.57 0.40
CA GLN A 546 -5.50 35.73 1.29
C GLN A 546 -4.27 36.02 2.16
N ARG A 547 -3.20 35.21 2.11
CA ARG A 547 -1.99 35.46 2.91
C ARG A 547 -1.43 36.83 2.58
N SER A 548 -1.12 37.61 3.60
CA SER A 548 -0.41 38.88 3.45
C SER A 548 1.06 38.64 3.12
N GLU A 549 1.74 39.68 2.64
CA GLU A 549 3.18 39.68 2.37
C GLU A 549 4.02 39.37 3.61
N VAL A 550 3.46 39.54 4.81
CA VAL A 550 4.12 39.25 6.11
C VAL A 550 4.46 37.77 6.22
N ALA A 551 3.58 36.89 5.73
CA ALA A 551 3.77 35.44 5.79
C ALA A 551 4.96 34.95 4.94
N TYR A 552 5.41 35.75 3.98
CA TYR A 552 6.50 35.40 3.05
C TYR A 552 7.84 36.03 3.44
N ARG A 553 7.91 36.78 4.55
CA ARG A 553 9.16 37.42 4.99
C ARG A 553 10.19 36.37 5.42
N PRO A 554 11.48 36.55 5.08
CA PRO A 554 12.55 35.70 5.61
C PRO A 554 12.55 35.71 7.13
N ARG A 555 12.44 34.51 7.73
CA ARG A 555 12.44 34.35 9.18
C ARG A 555 13.81 34.59 9.83
N GLU A 556 14.90 34.53 9.09
CA GLU A 556 16.25 34.87 9.59
C GLU A 556 16.41 36.39 9.68
N LEU A 557 16.59 36.89 10.90
CA LEU A 557 16.62 38.33 11.19
C LEU A 557 18.00 38.94 10.99
N TRP A 558 19.04 38.16 11.32
CA TRP A 558 20.43 38.45 11.01
C TRP A 558 21.25 37.17 11.04
N LYS A 559 22.47 37.27 10.52
CA LYS A 559 23.49 36.23 10.58
C LYS A 559 24.80 36.86 11.02
N LEU A 560 25.19 36.56 12.25
CA LEU A 560 26.49 36.93 12.82
C LEU A 560 27.38 35.68 12.89
N ASP A 561 28.68 35.90 12.97
CA ASP A 561 29.62 34.88 13.41
C ASP A 561 29.62 34.84 14.95
N ALA A 562 29.29 33.69 15.53
CA ALA A 562 29.19 33.52 16.98
C ALA A 562 30.52 33.81 17.70
N ASP A 563 31.65 33.55 17.05
CA ASP A 563 33.01 33.77 17.60
C ASP A 563 33.38 35.25 17.70
N THR A 564 32.61 36.11 17.03
CA THR A 564 32.76 37.56 17.13
C THR A 564 32.00 38.14 18.32
N ILE A 565 31.04 37.42 18.92
CA ILE A 565 30.28 37.91 20.08
C ILE A 565 31.17 37.88 21.32
N THR A 566 31.47 39.05 21.89
CA THR A 566 32.34 39.22 23.07
C THR A 566 31.56 39.40 24.37
N LYS A 567 30.32 39.90 24.29
CA LYS A 567 29.47 40.10 25.47
C LYS A 567 27.98 39.94 25.14
N ILE A 568 27.27 39.18 25.97
CA ILE A 568 25.81 39.07 25.95
C ILE A 568 25.29 39.68 27.25
N THR A 569 24.48 40.73 27.16
CA THR A 569 23.85 41.36 28.33
C THR A 569 22.37 41.04 28.34
N ILE A 570 21.87 40.52 29.45
CA ILE A 570 20.47 40.16 29.67
C ILE A 570 19.93 41.05 30.79
N ASP A 571 19.13 42.04 30.41
CA ASP A 571 18.52 42.99 31.34
C ASP A 571 17.04 42.65 31.56
N GLY A 572 16.75 42.02 32.71
CA GLY A 572 15.41 41.61 33.14
C GLY A 572 15.03 42.14 34.53
N GLY A 573 15.55 43.30 34.94
CA GLY A 573 15.30 43.89 36.26
C GLY A 573 16.22 43.32 37.36
N LYS A 574 15.66 42.81 38.47
CA LYS A 574 16.42 42.37 39.67
C LYS A 574 17.39 41.19 39.45
N LYS A 575 17.35 40.55 38.28
CA LYS A 575 18.22 39.43 37.90
C LYS A 575 19.08 39.74 36.67
N ALA A 576 19.41 41.01 36.40
CA ALA A 576 20.28 41.37 35.29
C ALA A 576 21.68 40.74 35.45
N TYR A 577 22.21 40.16 34.37
CA TYR A 577 23.56 39.60 34.33
C TYR A 577 24.17 39.78 32.94
N SER A 578 25.49 39.63 32.85
CA SER A 578 26.18 39.57 31.55
C SER A 578 27.14 38.39 31.46
N LEU A 579 27.18 37.77 30.28
CA LEU A 579 28.16 36.78 29.89
C LEU A 579 29.26 37.51 29.11
N GLN A 580 30.48 37.50 29.63
CA GLN A 580 31.66 38.09 28.99
C GLN A 580 32.59 36.99 28.51
N ARG A 581 32.97 37.01 27.24
CA ARG A 581 33.87 36.00 26.67
C ARG A 581 35.29 36.25 27.20
N GLY A 582 35.82 35.33 28.01
CA GLY A 582 37.21 35.35 28.49
C GLY A 582 38.13 34.45 27.64
N ASP A 583 39.40 34.33 28.05
CA ASP A 583 40.42 33.59 27.29
C ASP A 583 40.17 32.07 27.21
N LYS A 584 39.55 31.50 28.26
CA LYS A 584 39.31 30.04 28.38
C LYS A 584 37.83 29.67 28.55
N ALA A 585 37.02 30.55 29.13
CA ALA A 585 35.61 30.32 29.38
C ALA A 585 34.85 31.66 29.36
N TRP A 586 33.54 31.60 29.13
CA TRP A 586 32.65 32.72 29.39
C TRP A 586 32.57 32.98 30.89
N ARG A 587 32.50 34.24 31.30
CA ARG A 587 32.37 34.66 32.69
C ARG A 587 31.01 35.31 32.92
N ILE A 588 30.31 34.87 33.96
CA ILE A 588 29.04 35.44 34.42
C ILE A 588 29.39 36.61 35.35
N THR A 589 28.78 37.77 35.11
CA THR A 589 28.97 38.98 35.93
C THR A 589 27.63 39.56 36.37
N GLY A 590 27.50 39.79 37.69
CA GLY A 590 26.22 40.04 38.36
C GLY A 590 25.34 38.78 38.41
N PRO A 591 24.27 38.71 39.22
CA PRO A 591 24.33 38.89 40.68
C PRO A 591 25.40 38.05 41.40
N LEU A 592 26.13 37.18 40.69
CA LEU A 592 27.30 36.44 41.15
C LEU A 592 28.47 36.63 40.17
N ASP A 593 29.68 36.26 40.58
CA ASP A 593 30.87 36.26 39.71
C ASP A 593 31.43 34.84 39.64
N ALA A 594 31.29 34.19 38.48
CA ALA A 594 31.72 32.80 38.27
C ALA A 594 31.96 32.49 36.79
N ASP A 595 32.72 31.43 36.52
CA ASP A 595 32.89 30.91 35.17
C ASP A 595 31.61 30.19 34.73
N ALA A 596 31.14 30.50 33.52
CA ALA A 596 30.02 29.82 32.90
C ALA A 596 30.46 28.48 32.30
N SER A 597 29.55 27.50 32.29
CA SER A 597 29.65 26.31 31.47
C SER A 597 29.85 26.71 30.02
N GLY A 598 31.02 26.40 29.45
CA GLY A 598 31.39 26.80 28.10
C GLY A 598 30.35 26.38 27.05
N ASN A 599 29.89 25.13 27.13
CA ASN A 599 28.89 24.59 26.18
C ASN A 599 27.56 25.37 26.21
N THR A 600 27.10 25.79 27.39
CA THR A 600 25.81 26.48 27.53
C THR A 600 25.89 27.93 27.02
N ALA A 601 26.97 28.64 27.36
CA ALA A 601 27.18 30.01 26.93
C ALA A 601 27.46 30.10 25.43
N ASP A 602 28.25 29.18 24.86
CA ASP A 602 28.48 29.10 23.42
C ASP A 602 27.20 28.76 22.66
N THR A 603 26.38 27.82 23.14
CA THR A 603 25.07 27.50 22.55
C THR A 603 24.17 28.74 22.50
N LEU A 604 24.10 29.51 23.59
CA LEU A 604 23.30 30.74 23.62
C LEU A 604 23.84 31.79 22.64
N ALA A 605 25.16 31.92 22.53
CA ALA A 605 25.80 32.81 21.56
C ALA A 605 25.49 32.39 20.11
N GLU A 606 25.53 31.09 19.81
CA GLU A 606 25.17 30.52 18.49
C GLU A 606 23.70 30.75 18.14
N GLU A 607 22.77 30.47 19.07
CA GLU A 607 21.33 30.68 18.88
C GLU A 607 21.03 32.17 18.60
N LEU A 608 21.69 33.09 19.31
CA LEU A 608 21.54 34.54 19.12
C LEU A 608 22.27 35.08 17.88
N ALA A 609 23.36 34.45 17.45
CA ALA A 609 24.10 34.80 16.23
C ALA A 609 23.28 34.51 14.97
N ARG A 610 22.43 33.46 15.00
CA ARG A 610 21.53 33.05 13.91
C ARG A 610 20.07 33.23 14.27
N LEU A 611 19.73 34.43 14.77
CA LEU A 611 18.40 34.71 15.29
C LEU A 611 17.33 34.54 14.21
N LYS A 612 16.36 33.67 14.48
CA LYS A 612 15.20 33.42 13.61
C LYS A 612 13.89 33.73 14.35
N ALA A 613 12.99 34.39 13.64
CA ALA A 613 11.59 34.50 14.03
C ALA A 613 10.86 33.18 13.77
N GLU A 614 10.00 32.76 14.69
CA GLU A 614 9.01 31.69 14.48
C GLU A 614 8.03 32.11 13.37
N ARG A 615 7.54 33.35 13.49
CA ARG A 615 6.65 34.06 12.55
C ARG A 615 6.73 35.56 12.79
N PHE A 616 6.33 36.36 11.80
CA PHE A 616 6.08 37.78 11.96
C PHE A 616 4.62 38.02 12.34
N GLU A 617 4.37 38.87 13.33
CA GLU A 617 3.03 39.18 13.83
C GLU A 617 2.50 40.48 13.21
N ASP A 618 3.36 41.50 13.14
CA ASP A 618 3.01 42.80 12.55
C ASP A 618 4.25 43.41 11.90
N SER A 619 4.11 43.92 10.68
CA SER A 619 5.20 44.54 9.94
C SER A 619 5.41 46.01 10.27
N GLN A 620 4.37 46.68 10.77
CA GLN A 620 4.34 48.11 11.14
C GLN A 620 3.29 48.32 12.24
N PRO A 621 3.55 47.85 13.47
CA PRO A 621 2.58 47.90 14.55
C PRO A 621 2.30 49.35 14.95
N LYS A 622 1.02 49.71 14.94
CA LYS A 622 0.57 51.02 15.45
C LYS A 622 0.57 51.08 16.98
N GLU A 623 0.45 49.93 17.65
CA GLU A 623 0.31 49.82 19.11
C GLU A 623 1.25 48.77 19.72
N LEU A 624 2.44 49.19 20.18
CA LEU A 624 3.43 48.28 20.79
C LEU A 624 3.01 47.70 22.14
N ALA A 625 2.10 48.39 22.86
CA ALA A 625 1.59 47.96 24.17
C ALA A 625 0.82 46.63 24.11
N LYS A 626 0.17 46.34 22.98
CA LYS A 626 -0.52 45.07 22.70
C LYS A 626 0.45 43.88 22.85
N PHE A 627 1.69 44.06 22.41
CA PHE A 627 2.73 43.04 22.43
C PHE A 627 3.60 43.08 23.71
N GLY A 628 3.40 44.11 24.56
CA GLY A 628 4.25 44.37 25.74
C GLY A 628 5.65 44.83 25.36
N LEU A 629 5.80 45.48 24.21
CA LEU A 629 7.06 46.04 23.72
C LEU A 629 7.19 47.54 24.01
N ASP A 630 6.14 48.17 24.53
CA ASP A 630 6.20 49.50 25.17
C ASP A 630 7.00 49.45 26.48
N LYS A 631 6.88 48.34 27.23
CA LYS A 631 7.67 48.00 28.42
C LYS A 631 8.17 46.55 28.30
N PRO A 632 9.29 46.31 27.59
CA PRO A 632 9.82 44.97 27.37
C PRO A 632 10.08 44.23 28.68
N ALA A 633 9.74 42.94 28.73
CA ALA A 633 9.99 42.05 29.86
C ALA A 633 11.50 41.86 30.12
N PHE A 634 12.30 41.83 29.06
CA PHE A 634 13.76 41.90 29.13
C PHE A 634 14.36 42.38 27.81
N LYS A 635 15.56 42.95 27.89
CA LYS A 635 16.34 43.42 26.74
C LYS A 635 17.63 42.62 26.63
N ILE A 636 17.95 42.18 25.42
CA ILE A 636 19.18 41.46 25.11
C ILE A 636 20.07 42.38 24.27
N THR A 637 21.32 42.55 24.69
CA THR A 637 22.33 43.28 23.92
C THR A 637 23.51 42.37 23.59
N LEU A 638 23.78 42.20 22.29
CA LEU A 638 24.94 41.48 21.76
C LEU A 638 26.02 42.49 21.37
N THR A 639 27.20 42.36 21.97
CA THR A 639 28.40 43.11 21.59
C THR A 639 29.31 42.19 20.79
N THR A 640 29.76 42.65 19.62
CA THR A 640 30.69 41.93 18.74
C THR A 640 32.08 42.58 18.76
N LYS A 641 33.12 41.85 18.30
CA LYS A 641 34.49 42.38 18.13
C LYS A 641 34.52 43.61 17.24
N GLU A 642 33.69 43.61 16.18
CA GLU A 642 33.55 44.70 15.22
C GLU A 642 32.06 44.94 14.90
N GLY A 643 31.68 46.19 14.66
CA GLY A 643 30.32 46.57 14.25
C GLY A 643 29.44 47.13 15.37
N LYS A 644 28.20 47.51 15.00
CA LYS A 644 27.21 48.06 15.94
C LYS A 644 26.58 46.93 16.77
N PRO A 645 26.37 47.12 18.09
CA PRO A 645 25.65 46.16 18.93
C PRO A 645 24.29 45.80 18.34
N ARG A 646 23.91 44.53 18.44
CA ARG A 646 22.56 44.07 18.08
C ARG A 646 21.70 44.01 19.34
N GLN A 647 20.51 44.59 19.27
CA GLN A 647 19.60 44.66 20.41
C GLN A 647 18.25 44.04 20.07
N LEU A 648 17.76 43.23 21.01
CA LEU A 648 16.48 42.53 20.93
C LEU A 648 15.64 42.88 22.15
N GLU A 649 14.43 43.37 21.91
CA GLU A 649 13.42 43.68 22.93
C GLU A 649 12.43 42.53 23.00
N ILE A 650 12.22 41.95 24.19
CA ILE A 650 11.31 40.83 24.39
C ILE A 650 10.10 41.28 25.19
N GLY A 651 8.90 41.04 24.65
CA GLY A 651 7.62 41.43 25.22
C GLY A 651 6.90 40.32 25.96
N LYS A 652 5.56 40.36 25.89
CA LYS A 652 4.64 39.41 26.54
C LYS A 652 4.80 37.99 25.97
N ARG A 653 4.54 37.01 26.84
CA ARG A 653 4.40 35.61 26.44
C ARG A 653 3.08 35.42 25.70
N ILE A 654 3.08 34.52 24.73
CA ILE A 654 1.90 34.16 23.95
C ILE A 654 1.19 33.01 24.69
N GLU A 655 -0.07 33.22 25.05
CA GLU A 655 -0.90 32.21 25.71
C GLU A 655 -1.49 31.24 24.67
N SER A 656 -0.64 30.36 24.13
CA SER A 656 -1.04 29.31 23.19
C SER A 656 -0.29 28.00 23.47
N LYS A 657 -0.72 26.89 22.87
CA LYS A 657 -0.03 25.59 22.97
C LYS A 657 1.41 25.63 22.41
N GLU A 658 1.66 26.48 21.41
CA GLU A 658 2.96 26.65 20.76
C GLU A 658 3.91 27.54 21.59
N GLY A 659 3.35 28.37 22.48
CA GLY A 659 4.10 29.28 23.35
C GLY A 659 4.84 30.38 22.57
N GLY A 660 5.99 30.79 23.10
CA GLY A 660 6.84 31.83 22.54
C GLY A 660 6.57 33.22 23.13
N ARG A 661 7.34 34.19 22.66
CA ARG A 661 7.23 35.60 23.08
C ARG A 661 7.27 36.54 21.91
N PHE A 662 6.50 37.63 21.99
CA PHE A 662 6.66 38.74 21.08
C PHE A 662 8.02 39.38 21.25
N ALA A 663 8.64 39.78 20.16
CA ALA A 663 9.95 40.37 20.12
C ALA A 663 10.07 41.40 19.00
N ARG A 664 11.03 42.31 19.14
CA ARG A 664 11.35 43.35 18.15
C ARG A 664 12.84 43.66 18.18
N LEU A 665 13.43 43.94 17.02
CA LEU A 665 14.79 44.49 16.96
C LEU A 665 14.75 45.96 17.41
N ALA A 666 15.70 46.39 18.24
CA ALA A 666 15.73 47.78 18.67
C ALA A 666 15.86 48.73 17.46
N GLY A 667 14.95 49.70 17.36
CA GLY A 667 14.86 50.62 16.22
C GLY A 667 14.27 50.02 14.93
N GLY A 668 13.78 48.78 14.95
CA GLY A 668 13.11 48.14 13.82
C GLY A 668 11.59 48.25 13.86
N ASP A 669 10.96 48.11 12.69
CA ASP A 669 9.51 48.33 12.51
C ASP A 669 8.65 47.06 12.68
N ALA A 670 9.25 45.86 12.72
CA ALA A 670 8.49 44.61 12.72
C ALA A 670 8.46 43.92 14.07
N VAL A 671 7.28 43.48 14.49
CA VAL A 671 7.07 42.59 15.64
C VAL A 671 6.98 41.16 15.14
N PHE A 672 7.75 40.30 15.77
CA PHE A 672 7.82 38.88 15.47
C PHE A 672 7.77 38.05 16.74
N VAL A 673 7.71 36.74 16.58
CA VAL A 673 7.67 35.79 17.69
C VAL A 673 9.00 35.04 17.73
N ILE A 674 9.63 34.95 18.91
CA ILE A 674 10.71 33.99 19.15
C ILE A 674 10.14 32.72 19.78
N ASN A 675 10.74 31.58 19.46
CA ASN A 675 10.27 30.30 19.96
C ASN A 675 10.43 30.17 21.48
N GLU A 676 9.63 29.28 22.08
CA GLU A 676 9.62 29.09 23.54
C GLU A 676 10.97 28.62 24.08
N LYS A 677 11.74 27.82 23.34
CA LYS A 677 13.06 27.33 23.76
C LYS A 677 14.05 28.47 23.96
N LEU A 678 14.21 29.34 22.95
CA LEU A 678 15.06 30.52 23.03
C LEU A 678 14.55 31.46 24.12
N ALA A 679 13.23 31.67 24.20
CA ALA A 679 12.64 32.49 25.26
C ALA A 679 12.91 31.93 26.68
N ALA A 680 12.94 30.61 26.85
CA ALA A 680 13.27 29.93 28.10
C ALA A 680 14.76 30.04 28.43
N ASN A 681 15.64 29.82 27.44
CA ASN A 681 17.09 29.98 27.57
C ASN A 681 17.46 31.41 28.00
N LEU A 682 16.81 32.42 27.41
CA LEU A 682 17.00 33.83 27.77
C LEU A 682 16.46 34.20 29.16
N LYS A 683 15.61 33.36 29.75
CA LYS A 683 15.07 33.49 31.11
C LYS A 683 15.82 32.63 32.14
N ALA A 684 16.82 31.86 31.73
CA ALA A 684 17.58 30.98 32.63
C ALA A 684 18.16 31.77 33.81
N ASP A 685 18.17 31.13 34.99
CA ASP A 685 18.77 31.74 36.16
C ASP A 685 20.31 31.70 36.00
N PRO A 686 21.06 32.78 36.28
CA PRO A 686 22.52 32.77 36.15
C PRO A 686 23.21 31.64 36.91
N PHE A 687 22.62 31.09 37.97
CA PHE A 687 23.17 29.91 38.66
C PHE A 687 23.16 28.64 37.79
N ASP A 688 22.21 28.49 36.86
CA ASP A 688 22.12 27.36 35.94
C ASP A 688 23.22 27.40 34.85
N LEU A 689 23.87 28.55 34.69
CA LEU A 689 24.91 28.77 33.70
C LEU A 689 26.32 28.50 34.24
N VAL A 690 26.50 28.28 35.55
CA VAL A 690 27.82 28.11 36.18
C VAL A 690 28.45 26.77 35.81
N GLU A 691 29.78 26.72 35.65
CA GLU A 691 30.50 25.45 35.43
C GLU A 691 30.30 24.49 36.62
N ALA A 692 29.68 23.33 36.33
CA ALA A 692 29.31 22.35 37.35
C ALA A 692 30.41 21.31 37.65
N SER A 693 31.55 21.35 36.94
CA SER A 693 32.73 20.53 37.27
C SER A 693 33.36 21.00 38.57
N VAL A 694 33.23 20.20 39.64
CA VAL A 694 33.65 20.59 40.99
C VAL A 694 35.05 20.09 41.35
N LEU A 695 35.51 19.00 40.71
CA LEU A 695 36.84 18.41 40.93
C LEU A 695 37.27 17.53 39.75
N THR A 696 38.55 17.50 39.42
CA THR A 696 39.12 16.69 38.32
C THR A 696 40.47 16.17 38.77
N ILE A 697 40.60 14.84 38.85
CA ILE A 697 41.78 14.12 39.31
C ILE A 697 42.09 13.04 38.27
N ASP A 698 43.35 12.86 37.87
CA ASP A 698 43.75 11.67 37.13
C ASP A 698 43.65 10.46 38.08
N PRO A 699 42.75 9.48 37.82
CA PRO A 699 42.57 8.35 38.72
C PRO A 699 43.84 7.52 38.95
N LYS A 700 44.84 7.61 38.06
CA LYS A 700 46.15 6.93 38.23
C LYS A 700 46.97 7.47 39.40
N ASN A 701 46.76 8.73 39.76
CA ASN A 701 47.52 9.39 40.85
C ASN A 701 46.88 9.14 42.22
N ILE A 702 45.74 8.45 42.28
CA ILE A 702 45.07 8.15 43.55
C ILE A 702 45.76 6.96 44.21
N GLU A 703 46.37 7.19 45.38
CA GLU A 703 47.02 6.13 46.16
C GLU A 703 46.08 5.52 47.20
N ARG A 704 45.19 6.35 47.76
CA ARG A 704 44.35 5.96 48.90
C ARG A 704 43.01 6.67 48.89
N ILE A 705 41.96 5.96 49.25
CA ILE A 705 40.62 6.53 49.49
C ILE A 705 40.12 6.06 50.84
N ARG A 706 39.79 7.00 51.72
CA ARG A 706 39.17 6.73 53.02
C ARG A 706 37.71 7.14 53.01
N TYR A 707 36.84 6.22 53.40
CA TYR A 707 35.42 6.46 53.56
C TYR A 707 35.08 6.45 55.04
N GLN A 708 34.25 7.40 55.47
CA GLN A 708 33.77 7.52 56.84
C GLN A 708 32.28 7.78 56.87
N GLU A 709 31.53 6.92 57.55
CA GLU A 709 30.08 7.03 57.77
C GLU A 709 29.81 6.90 59.27
N GLY A 710 29.47 8.02 59.93
CA GLY A 710 29.36 8.08 61.38
C GLY A 710 30.65 7.63 62.10
N LYS A 711 30.57 6.55 62.88
CA LYS A 711 31.71 5.93 63.58
C LYS A 711 32.43 4.86 62.75
N SER A 712 31.84 4.41 61.65
CA SER A 712 32.39 3.37 60.79
C SER A 712 33.30 4.00 59.74
N SER A 713 34.44 3.36 59.45
CA SER A 713 35.32 3.79 58.36
C SER A 713 36.00 2.61 57.69
N PHE A 714 36.40 2.79 56.44
CA PHE A 714 37.29 1.86 55.75
C PHE A 714 38.26 2.62 54.83
N THR A 715 39.39 1.98 54.53
CA THR A 715 40.45 2.56 53.70
C THR A 715 40.81 1.61 52.56
N LEU A 716 40.77 2.13 51.34
CA LEU A 716 41.33 1.53 50.13
C LEU A 716 42.71 2.11 49.88
N GLU A 717 43.66 1.26 49.53
CA GLU A 717 45.03 1.65 49.22
C GLU A 717 45.59 0.84 48.07
N SER A 718 46.31 1.51 47.16
CA SER A 718 47.00 0.88 46.04
C SER A 718 48.41 0.46 46.47
N GLN A 719 48.69 -0.84 46.44
CA GLN A 719 50.02 -1.39 46.72
C GLN A 719 50.58 -2.02 45.44
N LYS A 720 51.59 -1.39 44.84
CA LYS A 720 52.22 -1.84 43.57
C LYS A 720 51.19 -2.08 42.44
N GLY A 721 50.19 -1.21 42.34
CA GLY A 721 49.14 -1.28 41.32
C GLY A 721 47.99 -2.26 41.62
N ARG A 722 47.98 -2.92 42.78
CA ARG A 722 46.86 -3.75 43.25
C ARG A 722 46.16 -3.05 44.42
N TRP A 723 44.86 -2.86 44.28
CA TRP A 723 44.04 -2.22 45.30
C TRP A 723 43.62 -3.20 46.39
N GLN A 724 43.73 -2.78 47.65
CA GLN A 724 43.30 -3.56 48.80
C GLN A 724 42.55 -2.68 49.80
N ILE A 725 41.64 -3.30 50.53
CA ILE A 725 41.10 -2.73 51.77
C ILE A 725 42.14 -3.00 52.85
N THR A 726 42.75 -1.95 53.42
CA THR A 726 43.78 -2.08 54.46
C THR A 726 43.22 -1.94 55.88
N ALA A 727 42.07 -1.27 56.02
CA ALA A 727 41.33 -1.17 57.27
C ALA A 727 39.82 -1.17 56.98
N SER A 728 39.06 -2.04 57.66
CA SER A 728 37.60 -2.06 57.61
C SER A 728 37.03 -2.84 58.81
N PRO A 729 35.71 -2.80 59.07
CA PRO A 729 35.07 -3.67 60.05
C PRO A 729 35.28 -5.18 59.81
N ALA A 730 35.54 -5.58 58.56
CA ALA A 730 35.78 -6.97 58.16
C ALA A 730 37.27 -7.40 58.23
N GLY A 731 38.19 -6.48 58.59
CA GLY A 731 39.63 -6.67 58.42
C GLY A 731 40.11 -6.35 56.99
N PRO A 732 41.40 -6.59 56.68
CA PRO A 732 41.96 -6.32 55.36
C PRO A 732 41.66 -7.42 54.34
N PHE A 733 41.40 -7.04 53.08
CA PHE A 733 41.16 -7.99 51.97
C PHE A 733 41.45 -7.34 50.60
N PRO A 734 41.79 -8.13 49.57
CA PRO A 734 41.98 -7.61 48.22
C PRO A 734 40.67 -7.07 47.64
N ALA A 735 40.72 -5.91 46.99
CA ALA A 735 39.57 -5.36 46.29
C ALA A 735 39.48 -5.95 44.86
N GLY A 736 38.26 -6.18 44.38
CA GLY A 736 38.00 -6.62 43.02
C GLY A 736 38.27 -5.51 41.99
N ASP A 737 38.84 -5.88 40.84
CA ASP A 737 39.22 -4.93 39.79
C ASP A 737 38.04 -4.10 39.26
N GLU A 738 36.86 -4.73 39.09
CA GLU A 738 35.67 -4.07 38.56
C GLU A 738 35.09 -3.04 39.56
N PRO A 739 34.84 -3.39 40.84
CA PRO A 739 34.51 -2.40 41.86
C PRO A 739 35.46 -1.21 41.94
N ILE A 740 36.77 -1.46 41.85
CA ILE A 740 37.78 -0.40 41.88
C ILE A 740 37.65 0.53 40.69
N LYS A 741 37.51 -0.02 39.47
CA LYS A 741 37.28 0.78 38.27
C LYS A 741 36.05 1.68 38.43
N MET A 742 34.97 1.16 39.01
CA MET A 742 33.75 1.95 39.26
C MET A 742 33.95 3.03 40.32
N ALA A 743 34.73 2.77 41.38
CA ALA A 743 34.98 3.74 42.44
C ALA A 743 35.97 4.85 42.02
N LEU A 744 36.85 4.55 41.06
CA LEU A 744 37.82 5.50 40.51
C LEU A 744 37.21 6.41 39.42
N ALA A 745 36.15 5.95 38.75
CA ALA A 745 35.55 6.67 37.62
C ALA A 745 35.05 8.10 37.93
N PRO A 746 34.37 8.39 39.06
CA PRO A 746 33.85 9.73 39.34
C PRO A 746 34.94 10.80 39.43
N TRP A 747 36.16 10.43 39.83
CA TRP A 747 37.26 11.37 40.08
C TRP A 747 37.86 11.96 38.81
N ALA A 748 37.78 11.24 37.69
CA ALA A 748 38.26 11.72 36.39
C ALA A 748 37.59 13.04 35.99
N LYS A 749 36.31 13.23 36.36
CA LYS A 749 35.58 14.49 36.16
C LYS A 749 34.35 14.53 37.07
N LEU A 750 34.54 14.92 38.32
CA LEU A 750 33.45 15.00 39.28
C LEU A 750 32.59 16.24 38.98
N ARG A 751 31.32 16.01 38.66
CA ARG A 751 30.36 17.05 38.29
C ARG A 751 29.17 17.09 39.25
N ALA A 752 28.75 18.30 39.59
CA ALA A 752 27.47 18.56 40.21
C ALA A 752 26.36 18.56 39.15
N ASP A 753 25.15 18.19 39.56
CA ASP A 753 23.91 18.42 38.82
C ASP A 753 23.57 19.92 38.82
N ARG A 754 23.70 20.57 39.98
CA ARG A 754 23.54 22.02 40.15
C ARG A 754 24.23 22.54 41.41
N ILE A 755 24.35 23.87 41.48
CA ILE A 755 24.78 24.58 42.69
C ILE A 755 23.54 24.88 43.54
N ALA A 756 23.54 24.45 44.81
CA ALA A 756 22.45 24.70 45.75
C ALA A 756 22.61 26.01 46.51
N ALA A 757 23.86 26.39 46.87
CA ALA A 757 24.16 27.63 47.56
C ALA A 757 25.63 28.02 47.43
N VAL A 758 25.93 29.32 47.43
CA VAL A 758 27.29 29.89 47.46
C VAL A 758 27.34 31.03 48.47
N GLY A 759 28.36 31.07 49.33
CA GLY A 759 28.57 32.22 50.21
C GLY A 759 29.48 31.95 51.40
N ALA A 760 30.08 33.01 51.96
CA ALA A 760 31.01 32.91 53.08
C ALA A 760 30.37 32.43 54.41
N LYS A 761 29.03 32.45 54.51
CA LYS A 761 28.25 31.98 55.67
C LYS A 761 27.13 31.04 55.22
N LEU A 762 27.46 29.76 54.99
CA LEU A 762 26.48 28.72 54.63
C LEU A 762 25.93 28.04 55.89
N ASP A 763 24.61 27.86 55.97
CA ASP A 763 23.98 26.96 56.94
C ASP A 763 24.12 25.50 56.48
N LEU A 764 25.22 24.86 56.87
CA LEU A 764 25.53 23.48 56.48
C LEU A 764 24.57 22.45 57.09
N ALA A 765 23.94 22.76 58.22
CA ALA A 765 22.97 21.87 58.87
C ALA A 765 21.70 21.73 58.01
N ALA A 766 21.28 22.81 57.35
CA ALA A 766 20.14 22.80 56.41
C ALA A 766 20.31 21.80 55.26
N TYR A 767 21.55 21.45 54.89
CA TYR A 767 21.89 20.50 53.82
C TYR A 767 22.33 19.12 54.34
N GLY A 768 22.32 18.90 55.66
CA GLY A 768 22.83 17.67 56.28
C GLY A 768 24.34 17.49 56.12
N LEU A 769 25.10 18.59 56.04
CA LEU A 769 26.57 18.59 55.95
C LEU A 769 27.23 18.86 57.31
N ALA A 770 26.45 18.96 58.39
CA ALA A 770 26.91 19.14 59.76
C ALA A 770 26.02 18.33 60.75
N PRO A 771 26.34 17.05 61.02
CA PRO A 771 27.40 16.25 60.40
C PRO A 771 27.00 15.73 59.00
N PRO A 772 27.98 15.45 58.11
CA PRO A 772 27.72 14.83 56.81
C PRO A 772 27.28 13.36 56.97
N ALA A 773 26.45 12.88 56.06
CA ALA A 773 26.05 11.47 55.97
C ALA A 773 27.25 10.56 55.70
N GLN A 774 28.16 10.99 54.81
CA GLN A 774 29.42 10.28 54.54
C GLN A 774 30.51 11.28 54.16
N THR A 775 31.74 11.03 54.61
CA THR A 775 32.93 11.79 54.23
C THR A 775 33.87 10.88 53.47
N ILE A 776 34.36 11.34 52.32
CA ILE A 776 35.29 10.61 51.45
C ILE A 776 36.55 11.47 51.32
N VAL A 777 37.70 10.91 51.68
CA VAL A 777 38.99 11.57 51.56
C VAL A 777 39.84 10.81 50.55
N VAL A 778 40.24 11.48 49.47
CA VAL A 778 41.09 10.94 48.42
C VAL A 778 42.49 11.51 48.60
N THR A 779 43.49 10.65 48.71
CA THR A 779 44.90 11.02 48.82
C THR A 779 45.62 10.71 47.51
N LEU A 780 46.37 11.69 47.00
CA LEU A 780 47.14 11.59 45.76
C LEU A 780 48.64 11.43 46.05
N GLU A 781 49.34 10.73 45.17
CA GLU A 781 50.81 10.67 45.16
C GLU A 781 51.38 12.09 44.97
N PRO A 782 52.41 12.51 45.74
CA PRO A 782 53.08 13.78 45.49
C PRO A 782 53.73 13.77 44.09
N ASP A 783 53.43 14.78 43.26
CA ASP A 783 54.06 14.94 41.95
C ASP A 783 55.60 14.87 42.08
N ALA A 784 56.26 14.03 41.27
CA ALA A 784 57.70 13.87 41.24
C ALA A 784 58.48 15.19 41.01
N LYS A 785 57.80 16.24 40.52
CA LYS A 785 58.34 17.60 40.32
C LYS A 785 58.03 18.59 41.45
N SER A 786 57.23 18.22 42.45
CA SER A 786 56.82 19.09 43.56
C SER A 786 57.83 19.08 44.71
N LYS A 787 58.20 20.27 45.21
CA LYS A 787 59.03 20.43 46.42
C LYS A 787 58.30 20.11 47.73
N ALA A 788 56.98 19.85 47.68
CA ALA A 788 56.17 19.56 48.86
C ALA A 788 56.21 18.06 49.22
N LYS A 789 56.81 17.71 50.37
CA LYS A 789 56.87 16.34 50.91
C LYS A 789 55.54 15.83 51.52
N LYS A 790 54.41 16.54 51.34
CA LYS A 790 53.12 16.18 51.97
C LYS A 790 52.11 15.70 50.92
N PRO A 791 51.36 14.62 51.18
CA PRO A 791 50.30 14.14 50.28
C PRO A 791 49.22 15.21 50.03
N ILE A 792 48.67 15.25 48.82
CA ILE A 792 47.53 16.12 48.48
C ILE A 792 46.25 15.36 48.84
N GLU A 793 45.37 15.97 49.65
CA GLU A 793 44.08 15.38 50.03
C GLU A 793 42.91 16.21 49.51
N HIS A 794 41.93 15.55 48.90
CA HIS A 794 40.63 16.12 48.56
C HIS A 794 39.53 15.50 49.42
N THR A 795 38.57 16.32 49.86
CA THR A 795 37.47 15.88 50.74
C THR A 795 36.12 16.09 50.09
N ILE A 796 35.31 15.04 49.99
CA ILE A 796 33.90 15.10 49.60
C ILE A 796 33.04 14.78 50.82
N GLU A 797 32.16 15.71 51.17
CA GLU A 797 31.15 15.53 52.21
C GLU A 797 29.78 15.37 51.54
N LEU A 798 29.15 14.21 51.71
CA LEU A 798 27.79 13.93 51.23
C LEU A 798 26.78 14.25 52.35
N GLY A 799 25.78 15.06 52.02
CA GLY A 799 24.71 15.47 52.92
C GLY A 799 23.43 14.64 52.79
N LYS A 800 22.30 15.23 53.20
CA LYS A 800 20.98 14.57 53.12
C LYS A 800 20.51 14.45 51.66
N GLN A 801 19.57 13.52 51.42
CA GLN A 801 18.89 13.42 50.13
C GLN A 801 18.06 14.67 49.85
N VAL A 802 18.05 15.08 48.59
CA VAL A 802 17.25 16.22 48.10
C VAL A 802 15.77 15.82 48.03
N ASP A 803 15.50 14.62 47.52
CA ASP A 803 14.17 14.04 47.35
C ASP A 803 14.25 12.50 47.19
N ALA A 804 13.13 11.86 46.84
CA ALA A 804 13.03 10.41 46.65
C ALA A 804 13.81 9.85 45.44
N SER A 805 14.38 10.70 44.56
CA SER A 805 15.22 10.26 43.45
C SER A 805 16.55 9.66 43.91
N GLY A 806 17.01 10.02 45.11
CA GLY A 806 18.30 9.64 45.64
C GLY A 806 19.43 10.65 45.42
N ALA A 807 19.18 11.78 44.73
CA ALA A 807 20.12 12.89 44.65
C ALA A 807 20.49 13.42 46.05
N ARG A 808 21.71 13.91 46.24
CA ARG A 808 22.22 14.37 47.55
C ARG A 808 22.90 15.73 47.47
N PHE A 809 22.74 16.52 48.53
CA PHE A 809 23.61 17.67 48.75
C PHE A 809 25.05 17.22 48.98
N ALA A 810 26.02 18.01 48.57
CA ALA A 810 27.43 17.73 48.80
C ALA A 810 28.27 19.00 48.95
N ARG A 811 29.43 18.85 49.58
CA ARG A 811 30.46 19.89 49.66
C ARG A 811 31.82 19.30 49.30
N VAL A 812 32.56 20.02 48.47
CA VAL A 812 33.87 19.61 47.93
C VAL A 812 34.95 20.51 48.52
N ASP A 813 36.01 19.90 49.07
CA ASP A 813 37.18 20.55 49.68
C ASP A 813 36.84 21.62 50.72
N LYS A 814 35.72 21.45 51.42
CA LYS A 814 35.17 22.42 52.40
C LYS A 814 35.01 23.84 51.83
N LYS A 815 34.91 23.97 50.50
CA LYS A 815 34.66 25.25 49.83
C LYS A 815 33.32 25.85 50.28
N ASN A 816 33.19 27.17 50.11
CA ASN A 816 31.98 27.95 50.45
C ASN A 816 30.84 27.77 49.42
N THR A 817 30.68 26.56 48.91
CA THR A 817 29.70 26.17 47.90
C THR A 817 29.07 24.82 48.27
N VAL A 818 27.74 24.76 48.28
CA VAL A 818 26.97 23.52 48.37
C VAL A 818 26.49 23.17 46.98
N VAL A 819 26.71 21.93 46.57
CA VAL A 819 26.27 21.40 45.28
C VAL A 819 25.27 20.27 45.48
N VAL A 820 24.59 19.87 44.41
CA VAL A 820 23.79 18.66 44.35
C VAL A 820 24.50 17.67 43.44
N PHE A 821 24.73 16.45 43.92
CA PHE A 821 25.05 15.31 43.07
C PHE A 821 23.77 14.57 42.72
N ASP A 822 23.64 14.19 41.45
CA ASP A 822 22.55 13.32 41.01
C ASP A 822 22.63 11.95 41.70
N ALA A 823 21.57 11.16 41.58
CA ALA A 823 21.47 9.86 42.25
C ALA A 823 22.60 8.89 41.84
N LEU A 824 23.04 8.96 40.57
CA LEU A 824 24.11 8.11 40.05
C LEU A 824 25.47 8.47 40.68
N THR A 825 25.85 9.75 40.65
CA THR A 825 27.12 10.23 41.20
C THR A 825 27.14 10.05 42.71
N ALA A 826 26.04 10.39 43.38
CA ALA A 826 25.90 10.18 44.81
C ALA A 826 26.02 8.68 45.17
N GLY A 827 25.40 7.78 44.40
CA GLY A 827 25.52 6.33 44.61
C GLY A 827 26.89 5.75 44.27
N GLN A 828 27.60 6.31 43.29
CA GLN A 828 28.97 5.88 42.95
C GLN A 828 29.98 6.28 44.03
N LEU A 829 29.78 7.44 44.65
CA LEU A 829 30.58 7.94 45.77
C LEU A 829 30.21 7.29 47.11
N ALA A 830 28.93 7.02 47.34
CA ALA A 830 28.44 6.43 48.58
C ALA A 830 28.61 4.90 48.58
N ARG A 831 29.79 4.43 49.02
CA ARG A 831 30.15 3.01 49.02
C ARG A 831 30.38 2.47 50.43
N SER A 832 30.13 1.17 50.59
CA SER A 832 30.54 0.35 51.74
C SER A 832 31.76 -0.49 51.38
N HIS A 833 32.51 -0.95 52.39
CA HIS A 833 33.62 -1.89 52.21
C HIS A 833 33.22 -3.17 51.46
N LEU A 834 31.99 -3.66 51.62
CA LEU A 834 31.48 -4.85 50.94
C LEU A 834 31.34 -4.66 49.41
N ASP A 835 31.16 -3.41 48.95
CA ASP A 835 31.02 -3.12 47.52
C ASP A 835 32.31 -3.36 46.73
N PHE A 836 33.44 -3.54 47.43
CA PHE A 836 34.77 -3.72 46.85
C PHE A 836 35.21 -5.18 46.69
N LEU A 837 34.40 -6.14 47.13
CA LEU A 837 34.65 -7.56 46.85
C LEU A 837 34.20 -7.91 45.40
N ASP A 838 34.83 -8.92 44.78
CA ASP A 838 34.43 -9.33 43.41
C ASP A 838 33.02 -9.96 43.45
N PRO A 839 32.02 -9.38 42.77
CA PRO A 839 30.67 -9.94 42.75
C PRO A 839 30.55 -11.19 41.88
N ARG A 840 31.58 -11.55 41.10
CA ARG A 840 31.62 -12.76 40.26
C ARG A 840 32.06 -13.94 41.11
N VAL A 841 31.08 -14.59 41.74
CA VAL A 841 31.30 -15.56 42.81
C VAL A 841 31.45 -17.00 42.33
N LEU A 842 31.03 -17.29 41.08
CA LEU A 842 31.27 -18.58 40.44
C LEU A 842 31.53 -18.41 38.94
N ARG A 843 32.53 -19.14 38.44
CA ARG A 843 32.79 -19.32 37.01
C ARG A 843 33.05 -20.79 36.73
N LEU A 844 32.35 -21.33 35.76
CA LEU A 844 32.52 -22.69 35.32
C LEU A 844 32.22 -22.84 33.82
N ASP A 845 32.68 -23.93 33.23
CA ASP A 845 32.31 -24.29 31.87
C ASP A 845 30.97 -25.04 31.89
N ALA A 846 29.96 -24.47 31.22
CA ALA A 846 28.62 -25.04 31.17
C ALA A 846 28.58 -26.37 30.38
N GLU A 847 29.47 -26.56 29.40
CA GLU A 847 29.48 -27.76 28.57
C GLU A 847 30.07 -28.96 29.31
N ALA A 848 31.01 -28.71 30.23
CA ALA A 848 31.60 -29.71 31.11
C ALA A 848 30.64 -30.19 32.22
N VAL A 849 29.46 -29.58 32.38
CA VAL A 849 28.50 -30.00 33.41
C VAL A 849 27.79 -31.29 32.98
N VAL A 850 27.96 -32.33 33.79
CA VAL A 850 27.39 -33.67 33.54
C VAL A 850 26.26 -34.02 34.50
N MET A 851 26.19 -33.37 35.66
CA MET A 851 25.16 -33.64 36.66
C MET A 851 24.89 -32.42 37.55
N ILE A 852 23.62 -32.24 37.93
CA ILE A 852 23.17 -31.25 38.93
C ILE A 852 22.33 -32.00 39.97
N ASP A 853 22.83 -32.04 41.20
CA ASP A 853 22.14 -32.59 42.37
C ASP A 853 21.57 -31.46 43.22
N ARG A 854 20.33 -31.57 43.69
CA ARG A 854 19.77 -30.69 44.70
C ARG A 854 19.14 -31.46 45.83
N LYS A 855 19.56 -31.11 47.06
CA LYS A 855 18.89 -31.47 48.30
C LYS A 855 17.95 -30.36 48.76
N MET A 856 16.68 -30.68 48.92
CA MET A 856 15.64 -29.75 49.36
C MET A 856 14.51 -30.54 50.02
N ASN A 857 14.00 -30.07 51.16
CA ASN A 857 13.03 -30.82 51.96
C ASN A 857 11.81 -31.28 51.14
N GLY A 858 11.66 -32.60 50.95
CA GLY A 858 10.55 -33.22 50.20
C GLY A 858 10.60 -33.04 48.67
N ALA A 859 11.69 -32.50 48.11
CA ALA A 859 11.78 -32.15 46.69
C ALA A 859 13.21 -32.29 46.13
N ASP A 860 13.92 -33.34 46.55
CA ASP A 860 15.20 -33.73 46.00
C ASP A 860 15.12 -33.88 44.47
N LEU A 861 16.15 -33.40 43.78
CA LEU A 861 16.26 -33.39 42.33
C LEU A 861 17.65 -33.84 41.93
N GLU A 862 17.74 -34.75 40.97
CA GLU A 862 19.00 -35.13 40.32
C GLU A 862 18.77 -35.03 38.82
N LEU A 863 19.60 -34.22 38.16
CA LEU A 863 19.62 -34.04 36.71
C LEU A 863 20.95 -34.60 36.20
N ALA A 864 20.94 -35.51 35.24
CA ALA A 864 22.14 -36.10 34.67
C ALA A 864 22.10 -36.02 33.15
N ARG A 865 23.24 -35.71 32.54
CA ARG A 865 23.43 -35.74 31.09
C ARG A 865 23.89 -37.14 30.68
N ARG A 866 23.13 -37.80 29.79
CA ARG A 866 23.42 -39.14 29.25
C ARG A 866 23.19 -39.12 27.74
N ASP A 867 24.17 -39.57 26.96
CA ASP A 867 24.10 -39.59 25.49
C ASP A 867 23.65 -38.24 24.89
N ASP A 868 24.22 -37.14 25.41
CA ASP A 868 23.87 -35.76 25.07
C ASP A 868 22.43 -35.29 25.40
N VAL A 869 21.65 -36.10 26.13
CA VAL A 869 20.31 -35.76 26.59
C VAL A 869 20.30 -35.57 28.10
N TRP A 870 19.67 -34.48 28.56
CA TRP A 870 19.45 -34.28 29.99
C TRP A 870 18.24 -35.06 30.48
N GLN A 871 18.41 -35.76 31.58
CA GLN A 871 17.35 -36.50 32.24
C GLN A 871 17.24 -36.09 33.70
N ILE A 872 16.00 -36.00 34.19
CA ILE A 872 15.73 -36.04 35.62
C ILE A 872 15.90 -37.50 36.04
N VAL A 873 16.83 -37.79 36.95
CA VAL A 873 17.06 -39.13 37.52
C VAL A 873 16.26 -39.30 38.81
N LYS A 874 16.21 -38.26 39.66
CA LYS A 874 15.40 -38.20 40.88
C LYS A 874 14.41 -37.03 40.82
N PRO A 875 13.15 -37.21 41.25
CA PRO A 875 12.61 -38.37 41.97
C PRO A 875 12.28 -39.60 41.11
N SER A 876 12.34 -39.47 39.78
CA SER A 876 12.10 -40.58 38.85
C SER A 876 12.69 -40.27 37.48
N ILE A 877 13.19 -41.29 36.78
CA ILE A 877 13.83 -41.18 35.47
C ILE A 877 12.85 -40.64 34.42
N ARG A 878 13.19 -39.53 33.76
CA ARG A 878 12.50 -38.96 32.58
C ARG A 878 13.36 -37.91 31.88
N ASP A 879 12.96 -37.54 30.68
CA ASP A 879 13.62 -36.47 29.93
C ASP A 879 13.38 -35.11 30.60
N ALA A 880 14.44 -34.31 30.60
CA ALA A 880 14.42 -32.95 31.10
C ALA A 880 14.22 -31.94 29.97
N ASP A 881 13.66 -30.78 30.31
CA ASP A 881 13.48 -29.69 29.37
C ASP A 881 14.82 -29.00 29.10
N ASN A 882 15.43 -29.32 27.96
CA ASN A 882 16.72 -28.76 27.54
C ASN A 882 16.74 -27.22 27.55
N LEU A 883 15.62 -26.55 27.23
CA LEU A 883 15.54 -25.09 27.25
C LEU A 883 15.63 -24.53 28.67
N THR A 884 14.89 -25.11 29.63
CA THR A 884 14.98 -24.73 31.05
C THR A 884 16.38 -24.97 31.60
N LEU A 885 17.00 -26.11 31.29
CA LEU A 885 18.34 -26.44 31.78
C LEU A 885 19.43 -25.56 31.18
N PHE A 886 19.35 -25.25 29.88
CA PHE A 886 20.27 -24.34 29.24
C PHE A 886 20.25 -22.95 29.90
N ASP A 887 19.06 -22.42 30.23
CA ASP A 887 18.95 -21.12 30.92
C ASP A 887 19.53 -21.19 32.35
N LEU A 888 19.27 -22.26 33.11
CA LEU A 888 19.88 -22.47 34.42
C LEU A 888 21.42 -22.53 34.33
N LEU A 889 21.97 -23.39 33.46
CA LEU A 889 23.41 -23.57 33.29
C LEU A 889 24.09 -22.27 32.88
N ARG A 890 23.53 -21.53 31.92
CA ARG A 890 24.05 -20.23 31.50
C ARG A 890 24.15 -19.23 32.66
N ARG A 891 23.12 -19.18 33.51
CA ARG A 891 23.08 -18.25 34.66
C ARG A 891 24.08 -18.63 35.75
N VAL A 892 24.28 -19.92 35.98
CA VAL A 892 25.22 -20.41 36.98
C VAL A 892 26.67 -20.33 36.49
N ALA A 893 26.92 -20.59 35.19
CA ALA A 893 28.26 -20.57 34.59
C ALA A 893 29.00 -19.24 34.75
N GLN A 894 28.25 -18.14 34.81
CA GLN A 894 28.79 -16.80 35.03
C GLN A 894 28.09 -16.11 36.20
N LEU A 895 27.97 -16.81 37.33
CA LEU A 895 27.22 -16.31 38.47
C LEU A 895 27.81 -15.01 39.00
N ARG A 896 26.98 -13.97 38.94
CA ARG A 896 27.23 -12.68 39.57
C ARG A 896 26.19 -12.42 40.66
N ALA A 897 26.66 -12.07 41.85
CA ALA A 897 25.82 -11.61 42.95
C ALA A 897 25.20 -10.24 42.64
N VAL A 898 23.96 -10.02 43.08
CA VAL A 898 23.31 -8.69 43.07
C VAL A 898 24.06 -7.75 44.01
N ARG A 899 24.38 -8.25 45.21
CA ARG A 899 25.21 -7.59 46.22
C ARG A 899 25.79 -8.62 47.16
N ILE A 900 26.76 -8.19 47.96
CA ILE A 900 27.35 -9.00 49.03
C ILE A 900 26.70 -8.56 50.34
N ALA A 901 26.16 -9.52 51.07
CA ALA A 901 25.40 -9.27 52.29
C ALA A 901 26.31 -9.26 53.54
N ASP A 902 27.35 -10.10 53.55
CA ASP A 902 28.29 -10.19 54.66
C ASP A 902 29.65 -10.79 54.23
N TYR A 903 30.74 -10.31 54.83
CA TYR A 903 32.10 -10.80 54.64
C TYR A 903 33.05 -10.33 55.77
N PRO A 904 33.92 -11.21 56.31
CA PRO A 904 33.77 -12.65 56.30
C PRO A 904 32.55 -13.02 57.15
N ALA A 905 31.59 -13.74 56.58
CA ALA A 905 30.39 -14.16 57.28
C ALA A 905 30.75 -15.17 58.39
N LYS A 906 30.52 -14.76 59.64
CA LYS A 906 30.77 -15.58 60.84
C LYS A 906 29.50 -16.23 61.37
N ASP A 907 28.35 -15.59 61.15
CA ASP A 907 27.04 -16.09 61.54
C ASP A 907 26.16 -16.25 60.30
N LEU A 908 25.76 -17.49 60.00
CA LEU A 908 24.95 -17.84 58.84
C LEU A 908 23.44 -17.85 59.14
N LYS A 909 23.05 -17.75 60.41
CA LYS A 909 21.67 -17.82 60.86
C LYS A 909 20.78 -16.68 60.34
N PRO A 910 21.23 -15.40 60.27
CA PRO A 910 20.40 -14.30 59.75
C PRO A 910 20.03 -14.44 58.27
N PHE A 911 20.72 -15.32 57.55
CA PHE A 911 20.58 -15.53 56.12
C PHE A 911 19.86 -16.83 55.77
N GLY A 912 19.45 -17.62 56.78
CA GLY A 912 18.88 -18.95 56.57
C GLY A 912 19.89 -19.96 55.99
N LEU A 913 21.19 -19.75 56.18
CA LEU A 913 22.25 -20.59 55.59
C LEU A 913 22.82 -21.64 56.56
N GLU A 914 22.48 -21.58 57.84
CA GLU A 914 22.74 -22.66 58.81
C GLU A 914 21.89 -23.91 58.49
N LYS A 915 20.65 -23.69 58.06
CA LYS A 915 19.73 -24.72 57.53
C LYS A 915 19.23 -24.25 56.16
N PRO A 916 20.04 -24.39 55.09
CA PRO A 916 19.70 -23.85 53.78
C PRO A 916 18.41 -24.48 53.24
N LEU A 917 17.61 -23.65 52.57
CA LEU A 917 16.40 -24.07 51.88
C LEU A 917 16.71 -25.13 50.81
N ALA A 918 17.80 -24.92 50.06
CA ALA A 918 18.28 -25.85 49.06
C ALA A 918 19.82 -25.90 49.04
N ILE A 919 20.38 -27.08 48.81
CA ILE A 919 21.81 -27.28 48.54
C ILE A 919 21.92 -27.84 47.13
N VAL A 920 22.44 -27.02 46.20
CA VAL A 920 22.62 -27.39 44.79
C VAL A 920 24.10 -27.70 44.55
N THR A 921 24.40 -28.90 44.07
CA THR A 921 25.74 -29.36 43.72
C THR A 921 25.82 -29.54 42.21
N ILE A 922 26.83 -28.95 41.58
CA ILE A 922 27.05 -29.00 40.14
C ILE A 922 28.34 -29.77 39.90
N HIS A 923 28.25 -30.81 39.08
CA HIS A 923 29.33 -31.76 38.81
C HIS A 923 29.86 -31.51 37.41
N LEU A 924 31.16 -31.23 37.30
CA LEU A 924 31.85 -30.97 36.06
C LEU A 924 32.86 -32.06 35.77
N GLU A 925 32.81 -32.60 34.56
CA GLU A 925 33.82 -33.54 34.06
C GLU A 925 34.92 -32.75 33.34
N LEU A 926 36.12 -32.79 33.90
CA LEU A 926 37.30 -32.07 33.38
C LEU A 926 38.40 -33.09 33.09
N GLY A 927 38.25 -33.83 31.99
CA GLY A 927 39.12 -34.97 31.69
C GLY A 927 38.78 -36.17 32.59
N ALA A 928 39.75 -36.71 33.34
CA ALA A 928 39.52 -37.83 34.26
C ALA A 928 38.98 -37.40 35.64
N ASP A 929 38.99 -36.09 35.95
CA ASP A 929 38.60 -35.56 37.25
C ASP A 929 37.17 -35.00 37.24
N VAL A 930 36.41 -35.22 38.32
CA VAL A 930 35.11 -34.60 38.55
C VAL A 930 35.23 -33.49 39.58
N LYS A 931 35.04 -32.23 39.16
CA LYS A 931 35.01 -31.07 40.05
C LYS A 931 33.57 -30.77 40.49
N LYS A 932 33.38 -30.39 41.77
CA LYS A 932 32.07 -30.03 42.32
C LYS A 932 32.03 -28.56 42.73
N HIS A 933 30.92 -27.90 42.43
CA HIS A 933 30.57 -26.58 42.95
C HIS A 933 29.28 -26.67 43.76
N VAL A 934 29.24 -26.05 44.94
CA VAL A 934 28.11 -26.13 45.88
C VAL A 934 27.51 -24.75 46.10
N ILE A 935 26.21 -24.60 45.85
CA ILE A 935 25.43 -23.39 46.12
C ILE A 935 24.40 -23.71 47.21
N LYS A 936 24.62 -23.16 48.41
CA LYS A 936 23.64 -23.18 49.51
C LYS A 936 22.72 -21.98 49.35
N VAL A 937 21.42 -22.21 49.20
CA VAL A 937 20.40 -21.17 49.05
C VAL A 937 19.65 -21.00 50.37
N GLY A 938 19.61 -19.76 50.87
CA GLY A 938 18.98 -19.40 52.14
C GLY A 938 17.64 -18.67 52.00
N ASP A 939 17.38 -17.80 52.96
CA ASP A 939 16.14 -17.01 53.06
C ASP A 939 16.04 -15.92 51.99
N ILE A 940 14.84 -15.36 51.85
CA ILE A 940 14.58 -14.23 50.96
C ILE A 940 15.40 -13.02 51.43
N ALA A 941 16.18 -12.45 50.52
CA ALA A 941 16.90 -11.22 50.77
C ALA A 941 15.96 -10.03 50.48
N PRO A 942 15.75 -9.11 51.44
CA PRO A 942 14.99 -7.91 51.16
C PRO A 942 15.72 -7.08 50.08
N GLY A 943 14.95 -6.56 49.13
CA GLY A 943 15.42 -5.58 48.16
C GLY A 943 15.90 -4.29 48.85
N MET A 944 16.56 -3.40 48.11
CA MET A 944 17.02 -2.12 48.67
C MET A 944 15.89 -1.25 49.23
N ASP A 945 14.67 -1.38 48.72
CA ASP A 945 13.46 -0.72 49.22
C ASP A 945 12.70 -1.55 50.29
N LYS A 946 13.36 -2.59 50.81
CA LYS A 946 12.83 -3.56 51.79
C LYS A 946 11.61 -4.38 51.31
N LYS A 947 11.32 -4.40 50.01
CA LYS A 947 10.28 -5.27 49.45
C LYS A 947 10.83 -6.65 49.14
N ASP A 948 9.94 -7.63 49.10
CA ASP A 948 10.23 -8.96 48.58
C ASP A 948 10.41 -8.89 47.06
N THR A 949 11.63 -9.12 46.61
CA THR A 949 12.02 -9.13 45.19
C THR A 949 12.16 -10.55 44.65
N GLY A 950 12.00 -11.58 45.49
CA GLY A 950 12.32 -12.97 45.16
C GLY A 950 13.82 -13.30 45.14
N GLU A 951 14.70 -12.32 45.44
CA GLU A 951 16.14 -12.53 45.63
C GLU A 951 16.39 -13.35 46.91
N ARG A 952 17.47 -14.13 46.94
CA ARG A 952 17.79 -14.97 48.10
C ARG A 952 19.25 -14.87 48.50
N TYR A 953 19.50 -15.01 49.80
CA TYR A 953 20.87 -15.17 50.29
C TYR A 953 21.45 -16.51 49.81
N ALA A 954 22.76 -16.55 49.57
CA ALA A 954 23.47 -17.77 49.22
C ALA A 954 24.92 -17.77 49.70
N GLN A 955 25.47 -18.98 49.83
CA GLN A 955 26.90 -19.24 50.02
C GLN A 955 27.37 -20.22 48.93
N ILE A 956 28.48 -19.90 48.26
CA ILE A 956 29.07 -20.69 47.17
C ILE A 956 30.39 -21.30 47.65
N ASP A 957 30.63 -22.60 47.40
CA ASP A 957 31.89 -23.33 47.64
C ASP A 957 32.55 -23.11 49.01
N ASP A 958 31.72 -22.98 50.06
CA ASP A 958 32.17 -22.65 51.44
C ASP A 958 33.00 -21.36 51.55
N GLN A 959 32.88 -20.46 50.58
CA GLN A 959 33.44 -19.12 50.65
C GLN A 959 32.91 -18.42 51.91
N LYS A 960 33.76 -17.60 52.53
CA LYS A 960 33.39 -16.75 53.69
C LYS A 960 32.46 -15.59 53.30
N MET A 961 31.88 -15.61 52.11
CA MET A 961 31.02 -14.56 51.58
C MET A 961 29.57 -15.04 51.57
N VAL A 962 28.67 -14.21 52.09
CA VAL A 962 27.23 -14.39 51.86
C VAL A 962 26.81 -13.40 50.79
N VAL A 963 26.22 -13.92 49.72
CA VAL A 963 25.79 -13.13 48.56
C VAL A 963 24.27 -13.10 48.43
N VAL A 964 23.77 -12.15 47.65
CA VAL A 964 22.37 -12.14 47.20
C VAL A 964 22.32 -12.60 45.75
N LEU A 965 21.59 -13.69 45.49
CA LEU A 965 21.36 -14.22 44.15
C LEU A 965 20.26 -13.43 43.43
N PRO A 966 20.37 -13.25 42.10
CA PRO A 966 19.29 -12.69 41.31
C PRO A 966 18.01 -13.53 41.40
N ALA A 967 16.85 -12.88 41.50
CA ALA A 967 15.55 -13.52 41.69
C ALA A 967 15.26 -14.65 40.68
N GLU A 968 15.58 -14.44 39.40
CA GLU A 968 15.42 -15.47 38.35
C GLU A 968 16.21 -16.74 38.64
N LEU A 969 17.47 -16.60 39.04
CA LEU A 969 18.31 -17.75 39.36
C LEU A 969 17.81 -18.42 40.65
N SER A 970 17.44 -17.62 41.67
CA SER A 970 16.83 -18.14 42.88
C SER A 970 15.60 -19.00 42.58
N ARG A 971 14.74 -18.57 41.64
CA ARG A 971 13.57 -19.35 41.19
C ARG A 971 13.96 -20.69 40.58
N HIS A 972 14.97 -20.74 39.70
CA HIS A 972 15.43 -22.00 39.12
C HIS A 972 15.99 -22.95 40.16
N LEU A 973 16.87 -22.47 41.05
CA LEU A 973 17.55 -23.32 42.04
C LEU A 973 16.55 -23.99 43.02
N ILE A 974 15.43 -23.33 43.32
CA ILE A 974 14.41 -23.84 44.24
C ILE A 974 13.17 -24.43 43.55
N ALA A 975 13.13 -24.51 42.22
CA ALA A 975 11.96 -24.96 41.49
C ALA A 975 11.68 -26.47 41.71
N GLY A 976 10.42 -26.88 41.85
CA GLY A 976 10.09 -28.31 42.01
C GLY A 976 10.53 -29.16 40.81
N PRO A 977 10.72 -30.49 40.96
CA PRO A 977 11.24 -31.35 39.89
C PRO A 977 10.47 -31.25 38.55
N LEU A 978 9.15 -31.07 38.57
CA LEU A 978 8.32 -30.92 37.36
C LEU A 978 8.64 -29.68 36.52
N TYR A 979 9.27 -28.65 37.12
CA TYR A 979 9.73 -27.47 36.40
C TYR A 979 10.76 -27.81 35.33
N PHE A 980 11.55 -28.86 35.58
CA PHE A 980 12.61 -29.32 34.69
C PHE A 980 12.17 -30.46 33.77
N ALA A 981 10.94 -30.97 33.88
CA ALA A 981 10.48 -32.08 33.05
C ALA A 981 10.23 -31.62 31.60
N ASP A 982 10.51 -32.49 30.61
CA ASP A 982 10.29 -32.14 29.21
C ASP A 982 8.84 -31.71 28.96
N ARG A 983 8.71 -30.48 28.44
CA ARG A 983 7.41 -29.86 28.16
C ARG A 983 6.92 -30.13 26.74
N ASN A 984 7.68 -30.84 25.91
CA ASN A 984 7.23 -31.29 24.59
C ASN A 984 6.33 -32.52 24.75
N LEU A 985 5.03 -32.34 24.54
CA LEU A 985 4.04 -33.35 24.89
C LEU A 985 3.66 -34.26 23.74
N ALA A 986 3.71 -33.74 22.50
CA ALA A 986 3.39 -34.47 21.29
C ALA A 986 4.17 -33.94 20.08
N ALA A 987 4.53 -34.87 19.19
CA ALA A 987 5.09 -34.59 17.88
C ALA A 987 4.45 -35.54 16.85
N PHE A 988 3.75 -35.02 15.84
CA PHE A 988 3.14 -35.85 14.79
C PHE A 988 3.16 -35.18 13.41
N GLY A 989 3.00 -36.01 12.37
CA GLY A 989 3.04 -35.60 10.96
C GLY A 989 1.70 -35.05 10.44
N ALA A 990 1.38 -35.35 9.18
CA ALA A 990 0.13 -34.90 8.57
C ALA A 990 -1.10 -35.56 9.22
N VAL A 991 -2.22 -34.84 9.19
CA VAL A 991 -3.55 -35.31 9.59
C VAL A 991 -4.54 -34.94 8.49
N ASP A 992 -5.55 -35.79 8.30
CA ASP A 992 -6.62 -35.63 7.31
C ASP A 992 -8.00 -35.49 7.97
N ARG A 993 -8.08 -35.70 9.28
CA ARG A 993 -9.32 -35.58 10.05
C ARG A 993 -9.09 -34.91 11.41
N ALA A 994 -9.98 -34.01 11.80
CA ALA A 994 -9.99 -33.37 13.12
C ALA A 994 -11.41 -33.42 13.71
N GLU A 995 -11.56 -33.93 14.92
CA GLU A 995 -12.84 -34.07 15.62
C GLU A 995 -12.84 -33.17 16.86
N LEU A 996 -13.83 -32.27 16.96
CA LEU A 996 -14.02 -31.35 18.08
C LEU A 996 -15.30 -31.72 18.82
N THR A 997 -15.20 -31.87 20.14
CA THR A 997 -16.34 -31.89 21.06
C THR A 997 -16.25 -30.71 22.02
N LYS A 998 -17.30 -29.88 22.09
CA LYS A 998 -17.39 -28.70 22.96
C LYS A 998 -18.80 -28.61 23.55
N GLY A 999 -18.96 -29.02 24.81
CA GLY A 999 -20.28 -29.16 25.42
C GLY A 999 -21.14 -30.18 24.66
N SER A 1000 -22.34 -29.78 24.21
CA SER A 1000 -23.21 -30.61 23.36
C SER A 1000 -22.82 -30.60 21.88
N ARG A 1001 -21.93 -29.70 21.45
CA ARG A 1001 -21.52 -29.55 20.06
C ARG A 1001 -20.45 -30.59 19.70
N LYS A 1002 -20.67 -31.34 18.62
CA LYS A 1002 -19.70 -32.27 18.02
C LYS A 1002 -19.53 -31.92 16.55
N ALA A 1003 -18.29 -31.68 16.13
CA ALA A 1003 -17.96 -31.37 14.75
C ALA A 1003 -16.80 -32.25 14.26
N THR A 1004 -16.93 -32.80 13.06
CA THR A 1004 -15.88 -33.59 12.41
C THR A 1004 -15.46 -32.88 11.15
N PHE A 1005 -14.18 -32.58 11.02
CA PHE A 1005 -13.56 -31.97 9.85
C PHE A 1005 -12.75 -33.01 9.10
N GLY A 1006 -12.85 -33.03 7.78
CA GLY A 1006 -12.04 -33.86 6.90
C GLY A 1006 -11.36 -33.03 5.81
N ARG A 1007 -10.18 -33.50 5.40
CA ARG A 1007 -9.35 -32.83 4.41
C ARG A 1007 -9.66 -33.38 3.01
N THR A 1008 -10.04 -32.49 2.10
CA THR A 1008 -10.13 -32.76 0.66
C THR A 1008 -8.77 -32.53 -0.01
N ALA A 1009 -8.67 -32.70 -1.34
CA ALA A 1009 -7.45 -32.40 -2.08
C ALA A 1009 -6.95 -30.95 -1.91
N THR A 1010 -7.87 -30.00 -1.65
CA THR A 1010 -7.56 -28.56 -1.67
C THR A 1010 -7.97 -27.77 -0.42
N ALA A 1011 -8.82 -28.32 0.45
CA ALA A 1011 -9.38 -27.60 1.61
C ALA A 1011 -9.89 -28.53 2.72
N TRP A 1012 -10.06 -28.01 3.93
CA TRP A 1012 -10.82 -28.66 5.00
C TRP A 1012 -12.32 -28.39 4.85
N GLU A 1013 -13.13 -29.42 5.10
CA GLU A 1013 -14.58 -29.35 5.15
C GLU A 1013 -15.09 -29.97 6.44
N MET A 1014 -16.18 -29.45 6.99
CA MET A 1014 -16.93 -30.09 8.07
C MET A 1014 -17.81 -31.18 7.47
N ILE A 1015 -17.60 -32.42 7.90
CA ILE A 1015 -18.36 -33.61 7.47
C ILE A 1015 -19.59 -33.83 8.36
N GLN A 1016 -19.46 -33.55 9.66
CA GLN A 1016 -20.53 -33.71 10.65
C GLN A 1016 -20.63 -32.49 11.56
N PRO A 1017 -21.82 -32.12 12.05
CA PRO A 1017 -23.08 -32.87 11.95
C PRO A 1017 -23.80 -32.75 10.60
N GLU A 1018 -23.46 -31.75 9.79
CA GLU A 1018 -23.93 -31.59 8.41
C GLU A 1018 -22.75 -31.12 7.53
N PRO A 1019 -22.70 -31.50 6.24
CA PRO A 1019 -21.66 -31.03 5.33
C PRO A 1019 -21.63 -29.50 5.21
N ALA A 1020 -20.50 -28.89 5.55
CA ALA A 1020 -20.28 -27.45 5.46
C ALA A 1020 -18.81 -27.13 5.17
N LYS A 1021 -18.53 -25.92 4.66
CA LYS A 1021 -17.15 -25.45 4.53
C LYS A 1021 -16.51 -25.23 5.90
N ALA A 1022 -15.19 -25.42 5.97
CA ALA A 1022 -14.39 -25.07 7.15
C ALA A 1022 -13.42 -23.93 6.86
N GLU A 1023 -13.05 -23.19 7.90
CA GLU A 1023 -11.99 -22.18 7.86
C GLU A 1023 -10.62 -22.87 7.76
N SER A 1024 -10.25 -23.26 6.55
CA SER A 1024 -9.12 -24.17 6.28
C SER A 1024 -7.78 -23.63 6.82
N GLU A 1025 -7.49 -22.34 6.61
CA GLU A 1025 -6.22 -21.73 7.06
C GLU A 1025 -6.10 -21.68 8.59
N GLU A 1026 -7.20 -21.37 9.27
CA GLU A 1026 -7.27 -21.30 10.73
C GLU A 1026 -7.14 -22.70 11.35
N LEU A 1027 -7.81 -23.69 10.78
CA LEU A 1027 -7.72 -25.08 11.24
C LEU A 1027 -6.32 -25.66 11.00
N ASP A 1028 -5.71 -25.41 9.84
CA ASP A 1028 -4.31 -25.73 9.60
C ASP A 1028 -3.37 -25.02 10.59
N GLY A 1029 -3.70 -23.78 10.98
CA GLY A 1029 -3.01 -23.03 12.02
C GLY A 1029 -3.06 -23.72 13.39
N LEU A 1030 -4.23 -24.20 13.82
CA LEU A 1030 -4.38 -25.01 15.03
C LEU A 1030 -3.57 -26.30 14.92
N ILE A 1031 -3.70 -27.04 13.82
CA ILE A 1031 -3.00 -28.31 13.60
C ILE A 1031 -1.49 -28.12 13.72
N ARG A 1032 -0.91 -27.07 13.13
CA ARG A 1032 0.53 -26.76 13.27
C ARG A 1032 0.97 -26.56 14.72
N LEU A 1033 0.13 -25.95 15.56
CA LEU A 1033 0.41 -25.81 17.00
C LEU A 1033 0.31 -27.15 17.72
N MET A 1034 -0.60 -28.03 17.30
CA MET A 1034 -0.78 -29.37 17.89
C MET A 1034 0.32 -30.35 17.47
N GLN A 1035 0.81 -30.25 16.23
CA GLN A 1035 1.88 -31.08 15.67
C GLN A 1035 3.19 -31.03 16.47
N ARG A 1036 3.42 -29.96 17.23
CA ARG A 1036 4.54 -29.79 18.18
C ARG A 1036 4.01 -29.20 19.48
N LEU A 1037 3.04 -29.89 20.08
CA LEU A 1037 2.39 -29.41 21.29
C LEU A 1037 3.40 -29.33 22.43
N ARG A 1038 3.57 -28.11 22.95
CA ARG A 1038 4.43 -27.83 24.11
C ARG A 1038 3.60 -27.20 25.23
N ALA A 1039 3.79 -27.70 26.45
CA ALA A 1039 3.19 -27.13 27.65
C ALA A 1039 3.91 -25.84 28.07
N GLU A 1040 3.15 -24.92 28.66
CA GLU A 1040 3.71 -23.81 29.42
C GLU A 1040 4.34 -24.32 30.73
N GLU A 1041 3.59 -25.15 31.45
CA GLU A 1041 3.96 -25.76 32.73
C GLU A 1041 3.34 -27.17 32.83
N ILE A 1042 4.05 -28.14 33.40
CA ILE A 1042 3.46 -29.41 33.85
C ILE A 1042 3.05 -29.22 35.32
N VAL A 1043 1.74 -29.21 35.58
CA VAL A 1043 1.18 -28.85 36.89
C VAL A 1043 1.21 -30.04 37.84
N VAL A 1044 0.82 -31.21 37.34
CA VAL A 1044 0.82 -32.45 38.10
C VAL A 1044 0.93 -33.62 37.14
N GLU A 1045 1.78 -34.58 37.47
CA GLU A 1045 2.02 -35.74 36.60
C GLU A 1045 0.89 -36.77 36.65
N LYS A 1046 0.26 -36.93 37.81
CA LYS A 1046 -0.87 -37.82 38.00
C LYS A 1046 -1.90 -37.11 38.87
N ALA A 1047 -2.87 -36.48 38.22
CA ALA A 1047 -3.98 -35.82 38.91
C ALA A 1047 -4.92 -36.86 39.53
N ALA A 1048 -5.08 -36.84 40.85
CA ALA A 1048 -6.05 -37.68 41.56
C ALA A 1048 -7.49 -37.19 41.36
N ASP A 1049 -7.68 -35.87 41.20
CA ASP A 1049 -8.99 -35.24 40.96
C ASP A 1049 -8.92 -34.35 39.70
N LEU A 1050 -9.56 -34.80 38.62
CA LEU A 1050 -9.65 -34.06 37.35
C LEU A 1050 -10.67 -32.92 37.39
N LYS A 1051 -11.61 -32.93 38.36
CA LYS A 1051 -12.65 -31.92 38.50
C LYS A 1051 -12.08 -30.56 38.86
N LYS A 1052 -11.05 -30.53 39.70
CA LYS A 1052 -10.29 -29.31 40.04
C LYS A 1052 -9.75 -28.57 38.80
N PHE A 1053 -9.44 -29.31 37.73
CA PHE A 1053 -8.89 -28.76 36.50
C PHE A 1053 -9.94 -28.56 35.41
N GLY A 1054 -11.21 -28.90 35.67
CA GLY A 1054 -12.28 -28.92 34.67
C GLY A 1054 -12.02 -29.93 33.55
N LEU A 1055 -11.28 -31.01 33.82
CA LEU A 1055 -10.96 -32.06 32.84
C LEU A 1055 -11.90 -33.28 32.95
N ASP A 1056 -12.73 -33.34 33.99
CA ASP A 1056 -13.86 -34.28 34.10
C ASP A 1056 -14.98 -33.91 33.10
N LYS A 1057 -15.15 -32.61 32.85
CA LYS A 1057 -16.04 -32.04 31.84
C LYS A 1057 -15.25 -31.01 31.02
N PRO A 1058 -14.43 -31.47 30.06
CA PRO A 1058 -13.54 -30.58 29.33
C PRO A 1058 -14.32 -29.50 28.58
N ALA A 1059 -13.77 -28.28 28.59
CA ALA A 1059 -14.27 -27.15 27.82
C ALA A 1059 -14.16 -27.40 26.30
N ALA A 1060 -13.16 -28.17 25.88
CA ALA A 1060 -13.06 -28.73 24.52
C ALA A 1060 -12.27 -30.04 24.53
N GLU A 1061 -12.64 -30.97 23.67
CA GLU A 1061 -11.92 -32.22 23.39
C GLU A 1061 -11.62 -32.27 21.89
N TRP A 1062 -10.36 -32.47 21.54
CA TRP A 1062 -9.87 -32.57 20.16
C TRP A 1062 -9.26 -33.94 19.89
N ARG A 1063 -9.62 -34.56 18.77
CA ARG A 1063 -8.94 -35.75 18.23
C ARG A 1063 -8.46 -35.48 16.81
N PHE A 1064 -7.16 -35.59 16.58
CA PHE A 1064 -6.56 -35.42 15.26
C PHE A 1064 -6.12 -36.78 14.72
N LYS A 1065 -6.49 -37.10 13.48
CA LYS A 1065 -6.33 -38.43 12.89
C LYS A 1065 -5.75 -38.36 11.48
N LEU A 1066 -5.04 -39.42 11.08
CA LEU A 1066 -4.64 -39.69 9.71
C LEU A 1066 -5.24 -41.04 9.30
N GLY A 1067 -6.27 -41.02 8.47
CA GLY A 1067 -7.13 -42.18 8.22
C GLY A 1067 -7.78 -42.67 9.53
N THR A 1068 -7.51 -43.91 9.90
CA THR A 1068 -7.98 -44.53 11.15
C THR A 1068 -7.07 -44.28 12.35
N ASP A 1069 -5.85 -43.80 12.14
CA ASP A 1069 -4.84 -43.64 13.19
C ASP A 1069 -5.00 -42.33 13.96
N GLU A 1070 -5.10 -42.40 15.29
CA GLU A 1070 -5.24 -41.23 16.16
C GLU A 1070 -3.85 -40.69 16.53
N LYS A 1071 -3.54 -39.49 16.03
CA LYS A 1071 -2.24 -38.83 16.21
C LYS A 1071 -2.16 -37.99 17.48
N LEU A 1072 -3.30 -37.44 17.93
CA LEU A 1072 -3.38 -36.66 19.16
C LEU A 1072 -4.81 -36.66 19.69
N HIS A 1073 -4.96 -36.91 20.99
CA HIS A 1073 -6.19 -36.68 21.75
C HIS A 1073 -5.93 -35.66 22.87
N LEU A 1074 -6.50 -34.46 22.76
CA LEU A 1074 -6.29 -33.35 23.69
C LEU A 1074 -7.59 -32.97 24.39
N LEU A 1075 -7.57 -32.94 25.72
CA LEU A 1075 -8.64 -32.42 26.56
C LEU A 1075 -8.22 -31.06 27.12
N VAL A 1076 -9.08 -30.06 26.98
CA VAL A 1076 -8.88 -28.68 27.44
C VAL A 1076 -9.88 -28.38 28.55
N GLY A 1077 -9.38 -27.97 29.71
CA GLY A 1077 -10.17 -27.77 30.92
C GLY A 1077 -10.43 -26.30 31.28
N ALA A 1078 -10.53 -26.07 32.59
CA ALA A 1078 -10.86 -24.77 33.18
C ALA A 1078 -9.71 -23.73 33.03
N PRO A 1079 -10.03 -22.43 33.06
CA PRO A 1079 -9.04 -21.37 33.19
C PRO A 1079 -8.20 -21.51 34.45
N ALA A 1080 -6.89 -21.28 34.32
CA ALA A 1080 -5.96 -21.23 35.44
C ALA A 1080 -5.77 -19.78 35.92
N SER A 1081 -6.86 -19.11 36.27
CA SER A 1081 -6.91 -17.65 36.54
C SER A 1081 -5.91 -17.17 37.61
N GLU A 1082 -5.61 -18.00 38.60
CA GLU A 1082 -4.63 -17.72 39.66
C GLU A 1082 -3.18 -17.76 39.18
N ARG A 1083 -2.92 -18.36 38.02
CA ARG A 1083 -1.57 -18.60 37.48
C ARG A 1083 -1.22 -17.76 36.26
N GLY A 1084 -2.10 -16.85 35.85
CA GLY A 1084 -1.89 -15.95 34.72
C GLY A 1084 -3.15 -15.80 33.87
N LYS A 1085 -3.29 -14.63 33.25
CA LYS A 1085 -4.43 -14.36 32.35
C LYS A 1085 -4.32 -15.27 31.11
N GLY A 1086 -5.41 -15.96 30.76
CA GLY A 1086 -5.54 -16.70 29.51
C GLY A 1086 -5.05 -18.17 29.53
N LEU A 1087 -4.28 -18.58 30.53
CA LEU A 1087 -3.81 -19.97 30.65
C LEU A 1087 -4.96 -20.94 30.97
N ARG A 1088 -4.89 -22.16 30.44
CA ARG A 1088 -5.87 -23.22 30.71
C ARG A 1088 -5.21 -24.55 31.02
N TYR A 1089 -5.81 -25.30 31.94
CA TYR A 1089 -5.43 -26.68 32.18
C TYR A 1089 -5.76 -27.55 30.96
N ALA A 1090 -4.92 -28.52 30.68
CA ALA A 1090 -5.12 -29.50 29.62
C ALA A 1090 -4.46 -30.84 29.97
N LYS A 1091 -4.84 -31.87 29.23
CA LYS A 1091 -4.33 -33.24 29.39
C LYS A 1091 -4.41 -33.95 28.03
N LEU A 1092 -3.44 -34.83 27.76
CA LEU A 1092 -3.56 -35.76 26.63
C LEU A 1092 -4.37 -36.98 27.06
N GLY A 1093 -5.29 -37.45 26.24
CA GLY A 1093 -6.24 -38.49 26.62
C GLY A 1093 -5.61 -39.81 27.06
N ASP A 1094 -4.46 -40.15 26.47
CA ASP A 1094 -3.64 -41.32 26.74
C ASP A 1094 -2.64 -41.12 27.90
N LYS A 1095 -2.42 -39.88 28.38
CA LYS A 1095 -1.42 -39.57 29.41
C LYS A 1095 -2.04 -39.03 30.68
N ASN A 1096 -1.42 -39.28 31.84
CA ASN A 1096 -1.94 -38.86 33.14
C ASN A 1096 -1.64 -37.41 33.56
N ALA A 1097 -0.66 -36.79 32.91
CA ALA A 1097 -0.19 -35.46 33.26
C ALA A 1097 -1.20 -34.36 32.90
N VAL A 1098 -1.40 -33.44 33.84
CA VAL A 1098 -2.11 -32.17 33.63
C VAL A 1098 -1.10 -31.07 33.47
N PHE A 1099 -1.26 -30.27 32.42
CA PHE A 1099 -0.36 -29.19 32.03
C PHE A 1099 -1.13 -27.93 31.69
N LEU A 1100 -0.43 -26.81 31.60
CA LEU A 1100 -0.98 -25.53 31.15
C LEU A 1100 -0.72 -25.33 29.65
N LEU A 1101 -1.78 -24.98 28.93
CA LEU A 1101 -1.68 -24.41 27.59
C LEU A 1101 -1.42 -22.91 27.71
N SER A 1102 -0.54 -22.41 26.85
CA SER A 1102 -0.39 -20.97 26.66
C SER A 1102 -1.70 -20.35 26.18
N ASP A 1103 -1.89 -19.05 26.46
CA ASP A 1103 -3.10 -18.30 26.08
C ASP A 1103 -3.42 -18.47 24.58
N LYS A 1104 -2.39 -18.40 23.73
CA LYS A 1104 -2.51 -18.59 22.28
C LYS A 1104 -3.08 -19.97 21.92
N ILE A 1105 -2.56 -21.04 22.50
CA ILE A 1105 -3.02 -22.40 22.21
C ILE A 1105 -4.42 -22.61 22.78
N ALA A 1106 -4.64 -22.19 24.03
CA ALA A 1106 -5.92 -22.26 24.70
C ALA A 1106 -7.04 -21.56 23.89
N ALA A 1107 -6.80 -20.34 23.41
CA ALA A 1107 -7.76 -19.61 22.58
C ALA A 1107 -8.09 -20.36 21.28
N ARG A 1108 -7.08 -20.87 20.57
CA ARG A 1108 -7.27 -21.63 19.32
C ARG A 1108 -8.03 -22.94 19.54
N THR A 1109 -7.75 -23.67 20.61
CA THR A 1109 -8.47 -24.92 20.92
C THR A 1109 -9.94 -24.70 21.29
N LEU A 1110 -10.32 -23.48 21.69
CA LEU A 1110 -11.71 -23.12 22.01
C LEU A 1110 -12.45 -22.42 20.86
N ALA A 1111 -11.75 -22.08 19.78
CA ALA A 1111 -12.30 -21.42 18.62
C ALA A 1111 -13.24 -22.35 17.82
N GLU A 1112 -14.00 -21.74 16.91
CA GLU A 1112 -14.88 -22.43 15.97
C GLU A 1112 -14.23 -22.38 14.58
N TYR A 1113 -14.28 -23.49 13.84
CA TYR A 1113 -13.61 -23.63 12.54
C TYR A 1113 -14.61 -23.89 11.40
N ARG A 1114 -15.91 -23.74 11.66
CA ARG A 1114 -16.94 -23.75 10.61
C ARG A 1114 -16.86 -22.43 9.84
N ASP A 1115 -17.02 -22.49 8.52
CA ASP A 1115 -17.15 -21.29 7.71
C ASP A 1115 -18.28 -20.39 8.22
N ARG A 1116 -17.93 -19.11 8.42
CA ARG A 1116 -18.83 -18.12 9.02
C ARG A 1116 -19.73 -17.44 8.00
N ALA A 1117 -19.77 -17.83 6.73
CA ALA A 1117 -20.72 -17.27 5.76
C ALA A 1117 -21.96 -18.18 5.65
N PRO A 1118 -22.99 -18.00 6.50
CA PRO A 1118 -24.15 -18.90 6.53
C PRO A 1118 -25.02 -18.79 5.28
N LEU A 1119 -25.00 -17.64 4.59
CA LEU A 1119 -25.80 -17.38 3.40
C LEU A 1119 -24.95 -17.55 2.14
N ALA A 1120 -25.45 -18.37 1.20
CA ALA A 1120 -24.78 -18.54 -0.08
C ALA A 1120 -24.68 -17.21 -0.84
N LYS A 1121 -23.45 -16.82 -1.20
CA LYS A 1121 -23.15 -15.57 -1.91
C LYS A 1121 -24.01 -15.42 -3.18
N PHE A 1122 -24.39 -14.18 -3.47
CA PHE A 1122 -25.13 -13.80 -4.68
C PHE A 1122 -24.67 -12.43 -5.18
N GLU A 1123 -24.90 -12.15 -6.46
CA GLU A 1123 -24.60 -10.84 -7.03
C GLU A 1123 -25.73 -9.86 -6.71
N ILE A 1124 -25.40 -8.76 -6.02
CA ILE A 1124 -26.38 -7.73 -5.61
C ILE A 1124 -27.20 -7.22 -6.81
N GLY A 1125 -26.56 -7.05 -7.97
CA GLY A 1125 -27.22 -6.57 -9.19
C GLY A 1125 -28.32 -7.49 -9.73
N LYS A 1126 -28.26 -8.79 -9.40
CA LYS A 1126 -29.26 -9.80 -9.79
C LYS A 1126 -30.48 -9.83 -8.85
N ALA A 1127 -30.45 -9.16 -7.71
CA ALA A 1127 -31.63 -9.07 -6.83
C ALA A 1127 -32.77 -8.32 -7.54
N VAL A 1128 -33.91 -8.98 -7.70
CA VAL A 1128 -35.10 -8.42 -8.38
C VAL A 1128 -36.21 -8.04 -7.41
N LYS A 1129 -36.25 -8.65 -6.22
CA LYS A 1129 -37.25 -8.38 -5.19
C LYS A 1129 -36.66 -8.65 -3.80
N LEU A 1130 -36.96 -7.77 -2.86
CA LEU A 1130 -36.62 -7.87 -1.44
C LEU A 1130 -37.93 -7.81 -0.65
N VAL A 1131 -38.23 -8.87 0.08
CA VAL A 1131 -39.40 -8.96 0.97
C VAL A 1131 -38.91 -8.99 2.40
N ILE A 1132 -39.41 -8.07 3.23
CA ILE A 1132 -39.13 -8.06 4.66
C ILE A 1132 -40.48 -8.18 5.39
N THR A 1133 -40.59 -9.22 6.19
CA THR A 1133 -41.74 -9.49 7.06
C THR A 1133 -41.31 -9.27 8.50
N THR A 1134 -42.01 -8.43 9.26
CA THR A 1134 -41.71 -8.16 10.67
C THR A 1134 -42.81 -8.73 11.57
N GLY A 1135 -42.54 -9.82 12.28
CA GLY A 1135 -43.48 -10.41 13.24
C GLY A 1135 -44.90 -10.63 12.71
N LYS A 1136 -45.89 -9.95 13.31
CA LYS A 1136 -47.32 -9.99 12.91
C LYS A 1136 -47.71 -8.90 11.90
N ASP A 1137 -46.79 -8.03 11.51
CA ASP A 1137 -47.06 -6.95 10.55
C ASP A 1137 -47.13 -7.51 9.13
N LYS A 1138 -47.88 -6.80 8.27
CA LYS A 1138 -47.93 -7.15 6.85
C LYS A 1138 -46.53 -7.01 6.23
N PRO A 1139 -46.06 -7.99 5.44
CA PRO A 1139 -44.78 -7.90 4.77
C PRO A 1139 -44.76 -6.68 3.84
N PHE A 1140 -43.65 -5.96 3.80
CA PHE A 1140 -43.42 -4.98 2.75
C PHE A 1140 -42.49 -5.56 1.69
N THR A 1141 -42.81 -5.26 0.44
CA THR A 1141 -42.08 -5.77 -0.72
C THR A 1141 -41.49 -4.60 -1.47
N LEU A 1142 -40.16 -4.60 -1.61
CA LEU A 1142 -39.44 -3.74 -2.53
C LEU A 1142 -39.13 -4.57 -3.78
N GLU A 1143 -39.55 -4.12 -4.94
CA GLU A 1143 -39.34 -4.83 -6.20
C GLU A 1143 -38.73 -3.91 -7.24
N LYS A 1144 -37.92 -4.49 -8.12
CA LYS A 1144 -37.23 -3.75 -9.16
C LYS A 1144 -38.16 -3.65 -10.37
N LYS A 1145 -38.74 -2.47 -10.60
CA LYS A 1145 -39.48 -2.13 -11.82
C LYS A 1145 -38.68 -1.13 -12.64
N ASP A 1146 -38.49 -1.41 -13.93
CA ASP A 1146 -37.69 -0.59 -14.85
C ASP A 1146 -36.29 -0.26 -14.30
N GLY A 1147 -35.67 -1.22 -13.62
CA GLY A 1147 -34.34 -1.05 -13.03
C GLY A 1147 -34.30 -0.24 -11.72
N LYS A 1148 -35.43 0.30 -11.23
CA LYS A 1148 -35.51 1.01 -9.94
C LYS A 1148 -36.30 0.25 -8.90
N TRP A 1149 -35.86 0.38 -7.64
CA TRP A 1149 -36.59 -0.14 -6.50
C TRP A 1149 -37.85 0.68 -6.26
N VAL A 1150 -39.00 0.01 -6.18
CA VAL A 1150 -40.29 0.59 -5.82
C VAL A 1150 -40.94 -0.24 -4.71
N LEU A 1151 -41.77 0.40 -3.90
CA LEU A 1151 -42.61 -0.30 -2.93
C LEU A 1151 -43.81 -0.90 -3.67
N ALA A 1152 -43.99 -2.22 -3.60
CA ALA A 1152 -45.02 -2.92 -4.36
C ALA A 1152 -46.45 -2.51 -3.97
N SER A 1153 -46.68 -2.18 -2.69
CA SER A 1153 -47.98 -1.75 -2.16
C SER A 1153 -48.32 -0.29 -2.46
N ASP A 1154 -47.31 0.56 -2.69
CA ASP A 1154 -47.49 1.97 -3.06
C ASP A 1154 -46.33 2.41 -3.96
N THR A 1155 -46.55 2.34 -5.26
CA THR A 1155 -45.56 2.71 -6.27
C THR A 1155 -45.31 4.22 -6.34
N LYS A 1156 -46.11 5.06 -5.67
CA LYS A 1156 -45.89 6.51 -5.55
C LYS A 1156 -44.89 6.84 -4.43
N ALA A 1157 -44.68 5.94 -3.47
CA ALA A 1157 -43.70 6.11 -2.41
C ALA A 1157 -42.28 6.14 -3.01
N THR A 1158 -41.48 7.13 -2.61
CA THR A 1158 -40.10 7.25 -3.09
C THR A 1158 -39.19 6.37 -2.22
N VAL A 1159 -38.73 5.26 -2.80
CA VAL A 1159 -37.78 4.34 -2.16
C VAL A 1159 -36.36 4.89 -2.27
N LYS A 1160 -35.60 4.84 -1.18
CA LYS A 1160 -34.17 5.18 -1.10
C LYS A 1160 -33.33 3.99 -1.58
N PRO A 1161 -32.71 4.04 -2.77
CA PRO A 1161 -31.99 2.89 -3.32
C PRO A 1161 -30.75 2.51 -2.49
N GLY A 1162 -30.11 3.50 -1.84
CA GLY A 1162 -28.95 3.27 -0.98
C GLY A 1162 -29.27 2.35 0.22
N GLU A 1163 -30.45 2.51 0.83
CA GLU A 1163 -30.89 1.70 1.96
C GLU A 1163 -31.13 0.24 1.55
N VAL A 1164 -31.72 0.03 0.37
CA VAL A 1164 -31.91 -1.31 -0.20
C VAL A 1164 -30.57 -1.96 -0.52
N GLN A 1165 -29.67 -1.20 -1.12
CA GLN A 1165 -28.33 -1.67 -1.46
C GLN A 1165 -27.52 -2.02 -0.20
N GLU A 1166 -27.66 -1.27 0.89
CA GLU A 1166 -26.99 -1.55 2.16
C GLU A 1166 -27.47 -2.87 2.79
N VAL A 1167 -28.77 -3.16 2.76
CA VAL A 1167 -29.32 -4.46 3.20
C VAL A 1167 -28.83 -5.60 2.32
N LEU A 1168 -28.88 -5.45 0.99
CA LEU A 1168 -28.40 -6.49 0.06
C LEU A 1168 -26.90 -6.73 0.22
N PHE A 1169 -26.11 -5.67 0.39
CA PHE A 1169 -24.68 -5.77 0.67
C PHE A 1169 -24.42 -6.51 1.98
N THR A 1170 -25.17 -6.18 3.03
CA THR A 1170 -25.09 -6.84 4.34
C THR A 1170 -25.40 -8.33 4.24
N LEU A 1171 -26.41 -8.73 3.47
CA LEU A 1171 -26.72 -10.14 3.22
C LEU A 1171 -25.60 -10.86 2.44
N VAL A 1172 -24.93 -10.19 1.49
CA VAL A 1172 -23.83 -10.80 0.71
C VAL A 1172 -22.56 -10.97 1.53
N ARG A 1173 -22.24 -10.02 2.43
CA ARG A 1173 -21.07 -10.09 3.32
C ARG A 1173 -21.37 -10.74 4.67
N LEU A 1174 -22.57 -11.29 4.85
CA LEU A 1174 -23.05 -11.75 6.14
C LEU A 1174 -22.10 -12.78 6.75
N GLU A 1175 -21.55 -12.44 7.91
CA GLU A 1175 -20.72 -13.35 8.69
C GLU A 1175 -21.38 -13.63 10.05
N ALA A 1176 -21.56 -14.92 10.35
CA ALA A 1176 -21.97 -15.37 11.66
C ALA A 1176 -20.90 -15.00 12.69
N LEU A 1177 -21.30 -14.31 13.75
CA LEU A 1177 -20.41 -14.03 14.88
C LEU A 1177 -19.94 -15.34 15.55
N ARG A 1178 -20.88 -16.29 15.68
CA ARG A 1178 -20.68 -17.67 16.17
C ARG A 1178 -21.90 -18.52 15.83
N TYR A 1179 -21.72 -19.83 15.75
CA TYR A 1179 -22.84 -20.77 15.66
C TYR A 1179 -23.27 -21.23 17.06
N VAL A 1180 -24.57 -21.23 17.35
CA VAL A 1180 -25.13 -21.81 18.60
C VAL A 1180 -25.60 -23.25 18.39
N ALA A 1181 -25.96 -23.60 17.16
CA ALA A 1181 -26.26 -24.96 16.74
C ALA A 1181 -25.85 -25.16 15.28
N ASP A 1182 -25.12 -26.24 15.00
CA ASP A 1182 -24.64 -26.53 13.64
C ASP A 1182 -25.70 -27.17 12.74
N ALA A 1183 -26.68 -27.85 13.32
CA ALA A 1183 -27.77 -28.54 12.64
C ALA A 1183 -28.88 -28.89 13.65
N LYS A 1184 -30.09 -29.19 13.15
CA LYS A 1184 -31.24 -29.71 13.93
C LYS A 1184 -31.54 -28.93 15.22
N ALA A 1185 -31.35 -27.61 15.21
CA ALA A 1185 -31.64 -26.75 16.34
C ALA A 1185 -33.15 -26.73 16.66
N ASP A 1186 -33.52 -26.65 17.94
CA ASP A 1186 -34.88 -26.31 18.34
C ASP A 1186 -35.10 -24.80 18.08
N LEU A 1187 -35.71 -24.47 16.94
CA LEU A 1187 -35.92 -23.09 16.50
C LEU A 1187 -36.76 -22.28 17.50
N LYS A 1188 -37.61 -22.93 18.30
CA LYS A 1188 -38.46 -22.26 19.29
C LYS A 1188 -37.63 -21.64 20.42
N GLN A 1189 -36.51 -22.26 20.79
CA GLN A 1189 -35.60 -21.74 21.82
C GLN A 1189 -34.99 -20.38 21.44
N TYR A 1190 -34.94 -20.06 20.16
CA TYR A 1190 -34.27 -18.87 19.63
C TYR A 1190 -35.25 -17.86 19.00
N GLY A 1191 -36.56 -18.08 19.16
CA GLY A 1191 -37.60 -17.27 18.52
C GLY A 1191 -37.57 -17.35 16.99
N LEU A 1192 -37.15 -18.47 16.43
CA LEU A 1192 -37.03 -18.71 14.98
C LEU A 1192 -38.15 -19.58 14.42
N ASP A 1193 -39.00 -20.17 15.27
CA ASP A 1193 -40.28 -20.78 14.87
C ASP A 1193 -41.31 -19.71 14.48
N ALA A 1194 -41.30 -18.56 15.17
CA ALA A 1194 -41.98 -17.32 14.82
C ALA A 1194 -40.97 -16.17 14.71
N PRO A 1195 -40.16 -16.13 13.63
CA PRO A 1195 -39.05 -15.17 13.53
C PRO A 1195 -39.53 -13.73 13.54
N SER A 1196 -38.83 -12.89 14.30
CA SER A 1196 -39.07 -11.44 14.37
C SER A 1196 -38.97 -10.78 13.00
N HIS A 1197 -38.05 -11.25 12.16
CA HIS A 1197 -37.92 -10.81 10.77
C HIS A 1197 -37.68 -11.98 9.83
N ARG A 1198 -38.38 -11.99 8.69
CA ARG A 1198 -38.06 -12.84 7.54
C ARG A 1198 -37.61 -11.95 6.39
N ILE A 1199 -36.40 -12.18 5.91
CA ILE A 1199 -35.78 -11.38 4.85
C ILE A 1199 -35.58 -12.31 3.67
N GLU A 1200 -36.31 -12.06 2.59
CA GLU A 1200 -36.24 -12.84 1.36
C GLU A 1200 -35.73 -11.97 0.21
N VAL A 1201 -34.68 -12.44 -0.47
CA VAL A 1201 -34.17 -11.85 -1.70
C VAL A 1201 -34.46 -12.80 -2.84
N GLN A 1202 -35.32 -12.38 -3.76
CA GLN A 1202 -35.57 -13.08 -5.01
C GLN A 1202 -34.46 -12.75 -6.02
N LEU A 1203 -33.87 -13.79 -6.60
CA LEU A 1203 -32.92 -13.72 -7.71
C LEU A 1203 -33.61 -14.21 -9.00
N PRO A 1204 -32.98 -14.05 -10.18
CA PRO A 1204 -33.54 -14.53 -11.43
C PRO A 1204 -33.63 -16.06 -11.44
N VAL A 1205 -32.72 -16.72 -10.70
CA VAL A 1205 -32.73 -18.15 -10.45
C VAL A 1205 -32.65 -18.37 -8.94
N GLY A 1206 -33.74 -18.87 -8.36
CA GLY A 1206 -33.85 -19.15 -6.93
C GLY A 1206 -34.00 -17.91 -6.04
N LYS A 1207 -33.98 -18.15 -4.72
CA LYS A 1207 -34.07 -17.10 -3.69
C LYS A 1207 -33.00 -17.29 -2.61
N ARG A 1208 -32.80 -16.26 -1.80
CA ARG A 1208 -32.03 -16.29 -0.56
C ARG A 1208 -32.93 -15.84 0.57
N GLU A 1209 -32.87 -16.55 1.69
CA GLU A 1209 -33.75 -16.27 2.81
C GLU A 1209 -32.97 -16.32 4.12
N LEU A 1210 -33.25 -15.36 5.00
CA LEU A 1210 -32.69 -15.26 6.34
C LEU A 1210 -33.82 -15.00 7.33
N TRP A 1211 -33.89 -15.81 8.39
CA TRP A 1211 -34.81 -15.61 9.50
C TRP A 1211 -34.03 -15.06 10.69
N VAL A 1212 -34.55 -14.00 11.31
CA VAL A 1212 -33.95 -13.35 12.49
C VAL A 1212 -34.92 -13.45 13.66
N GLY A 1213 -34.45 -14.01 14.77
CA GLY A 1213 -35.24 -14.35 15.94
C GLY A 1213 -35.01 -13.41 17.12
N ASP A 1214 -34.98 -14.01 18.31
CA ASP A 1214 -34.88 -13.30 19.59
C ASP A 1214 -33.52 -12.64 19.79
N VAL A 1215 -33.52 -11.66 20.71
CA VAL A 1215 -32.31 -10.96 21.13
C VAL A 1215 -31.50 -11.84 22.07
N GLU A 1216 -30.20 -11.94 21.83
CA GLU A 1216 -29.25 -12.62 22.71
C GLU A 1216 -29.10 -11.80 24.01
N GLU A 1217 -29.48 -12.38 25.15
CA GLU A 1217 -29.57 -11.73 26.47
C GLU A 1217 -28.46 -10.68 26.75
N LYS A 1218 -28.86 -9.52 27.31
CA LYS A 1218 -27.99 -8.39 27.67
C LYS A 1218 -27.18 -7.77 26.51
N SER A 1219 -27.46 -8.16 25.27
CA SER A 1219 -26.88 -7.55 24.07
C SER A 1219 -27.98 -7.06 23.11
N LYS A 1220 -27.60 -6.42 22.00
CA LYS A 1220 -28.51 -6.13 20.87
C LYS A 1220 -28.32 -7.08 19.69
N ARG A 1221 -27.55 -8.16 19.88
CA ARG A 1221 -27.35 -9.22 18.88
C ARG A 1221 -28.60 -10.07 18.79
N ARG A 1222 -28.81 -10.72 17.65
CA ARG A 1222 -29.96 -11.61 17.44
C ARG A 1222 -29.54 -12.97 16.95
N PHE A 1223 -30.32 -13.98 17.29
CA PHE A 1223 -30.23 -15.29 16.67
C PHE A 1223 -30.76 -15.22 15.24
N ALA A 1224 -30.17 -16.00 14.34
CA ALA A 1224 -30.60 -16.09 12.95
C ALA A 1224 -30.41 -17.51 12.40
N THR A 1225 -31.17 -17.85 11.36
CA THR A 1225 -31.03 -19.11 10.62
C THR A 1225 -31.29 -18.88 9.13
N VAL A 1226 -30.63 -19.70 8.31
CA VAL A 1226 -31.01 -19.89 6.90
C VAL A 1226 -32.00 -21.05 6.84
N PRO A 1227 -33.24 -20.83 6.34
CA PRO A 1227 -34.27 -21.85 6.34
C PRO A 1227 -33.84 -23.14 5.64
N GLY A 1228 -34.19 -24.29 6.23
CA GLY A 1228 -33.83 -25.61 5.71
C GLY A 1228 -32.43 -26.12 6.11
N THR A 1229 -31.57 -25.27 6.69
CA THR A 1229 -30.24 -25.71 7.16
C THR A 1229 -30.28 -26.37 8.55
N GLY A 1230 -31.27 -26.01 9.37
CA GLY A 1230 -31.33 -26.41 10.79
C GLY A 1230 -30.21 -25.82 11.65
N ALA A 1231 -29.33 -24.97 11.10
CA ALA A 1231 -28.26 -24.29 11.81
C ALA A 1231 -28.76 -22.96 12.38
N VAL A 1232 -28.32 -22.61 13.58
CA VAL A 1232 -28.64 -21.32 14.21
C VAL A 1232 -27.34 -20.63 14.60
N PHE A 1233 -27.23 -19.35 14.26
CA PHE A 1233 -26.06 -18.52 14.50
C PHE A 1233 -26.45 -17.16 15.06
N VAL A 1234 -25.46 -16.41 15.55
CA VAL A 1234 -25.65 -15.08 16.12
C VAL A 1234 -25.16 -14.03 15.12
N LEU A 1235 -25.98 -13.02 14.87
CA LEU A 1235 -25.61 -11.82 14.12
C LEU A 1235 -24.95 -10.81 15.05
N ASP A 1236 -23.96 -10.05 14.57
CA ASP A 1236 -23.46 -8.93 15.33
C ASP A 1236 -24.50 -7.80 15.42
N GLU A 1237 -24.28 -6.85 16.33
CA GLU A 1237 -25.24 -5.75 16.59
C GLU A 1237 -25.42 -4.82 15.38
N PHE A 1238 -24.36 -4.57 14.62
CA PHE A 1238 -24.40 -3.66 13.48
C PHE A 1238 -25.20 -4.29 12.33
N ASP A 1239 -24.88 -5.53 11.95
CA ASP A 1239 -25.63 -6.23 10.90
C ASP A 1239 -27.09 -6.47 11.31
N THR A 1240 -27.34 -6.76 12.60
CA THR A 1240 -28.71 -6.84 13.15
C THR A 1240 -29.49 -5.55 12.90
N GLY A 1241 -28.88 -4.39 13.17
CA GLY A 1241 -29.52 -3.08 12.98
C GLY A 1241 -29.84 -2.76 11.52
N LEU A 1242 -29.00 -3.20 10.58
CA LEU A 1242 -29.22 -3.04 9.14
C LEU A 1242 -30.33 -3.94 8.61
N LEU A 1243 -30.31 -5.21 9.02
CA LEU A 1243 -31.23 -6.24 8.53
C LEU A 1243 -32.66 -6.12 9.09
N THR A 1244 -32.81 -5.46 10.25
CA THR A 1244 -34.12 -5.30 10.94
C THR A 1244 -34.72 -3.89 10.78
N ARG A 1245 -34.29 -3.12 9.77
CA ARG A 1245 -34.82 -1.78 9.50
C ARG A 1245 -36.32 -1.81 9.17
N PRO A 1246 -37.13 -0.88 9.72
CA PRO A 1246 -38.54 -0.76 9.37
C PRO A 1246 -38.73 -0.17 7.96
N LEU A 1247 -39.92 -0.33 7.38
CA LEU A 1247 -40.28 0.24 6.07
C LEU A 1247 -39.95 1.74 5.95
N SER A 1248 -40.17 2.52 7.02
CA SER A 1248 -39.92 3.96 7.04
C SER A 1248 -38.46 4.34 6.74
N SER A 1249 -37.50 3.46 7.03
CA SER A 1249 -36.09 3.70 6.72
C SER A 1249 -35.83 3.68 5.22
N PHE A 1250 -36.57 2.86 4.47
CA PHE A 1250 -36.43 2.71 3.01
C PHE A 1250 -37.16 3.79 2.21
N LEU A 1251 -37.97 4.65 2.85
CA LEU A 1251 -38.76 5.66 2.17
C LEU A 1251 -38.26 7.07 2.46
N ASP A 1252 -38.38 7.98 1.50
CA ASP A 1252 -38.25 9.41 1.74
C ASP A 1252 -39.51 9.93 2.45
N THR A 1253 -39.34 10.51 3.64
CA THR A 1253 -40.45 11.16 4.33
C THR A 1253 -40.77 12.46 3.61
N PRO A 1254 -42.02 12.69 3.13
CA PRO A 1254 -42.37 13.99 2.61
C PRO A 1254 -42.21 15.01 3.76
N LYS A 1255 -41.39 16.04 3.55
CA LYS A 1255 -41.37 17.20 4.46
C LYS A 1255 -42.80 17.71 4.54
N LYS A 1256 -43.42 17.61 5.74
CA LYS A 1256 -44.64 18.37 6.04
C LYS A 1256 -44.32 19.82 5.69
N LYS A 1257 -45.02 20.35 4.68
CA LYS A 1257 -45.04 21.78 4.37
C LYS A 1257 -45.67 22.53 5.53
#